data_AF-A0A3M0X1V8-F1
#
_entry.id   AF-A0A3M0X1V8-F1
#
_cell.length_a   1.000
_cell.length_b   1.000
_cell.length_c   1.000
_cell.angle_alpha   90.00
_cell.angle_beta   90.00
_cell.angle_gamma   90.00
#
_symmetry.space_group_name_H-M   'P 1'
#
loop_
_entity.id
_entity.type
_entity.pdbx_description
1 polymer ?
#
loop_
_entity_poly.entity_id
_entity_poly.type
_entity_poly.pdbx_seq_one_letter_code
_entity_poly.pdbx_strand_id
1 'polypeptide(L)'
;SGGDTVLDTINVLNQKNERLGLVQVRLFRPFSVDAFVKALPTTTKSIAVLDRTKEPGALGEPLYLDVVTAVEEGVRKGIAPFKERPLIVGGRYGLGSKEFSPAMVKAVYDNLAESKPKNHFTVGINDDVTGTSLSYDPSFNIEKKGVFRGLFYGLGADGTVGANKNSIKIIGTETDYYAQGYFVYDSKKSGSMTISHLRFGEEPIQSPYLIQKANFIACHNPSFLEKYDMLQHAEEGATFLLTTMHTKDDVWDTLPAEVQEHLIKKKMKFYIIDAISLAEEIGLGTRINMIMQTAFFIISGILPKEKAIEAIKREIKKTYGAKGEKIVQMNYEAVDKALQNIVEVPIPDKVTSKKRIKPPVPEDAPEFVKNVTGKIILGHGDELPVSAIPDDGTWPTGTTQYEKRNIAVHIPVWEPNVCIQCGQCSFVCPHATIRMKAYDPELLKDAPPTFKSADAKGKDLKGLKFTIQVAPEDCTGCGSCVNVCPAYEKDAEGNKTGRKAINMELQEPLREQEVENYNFFLSLPETDPSKINIATVKGSQFVRPLFEYSGCCAGCGETPYIKLMTQLFGDRLYIGNATGCSSIYGGNLPTTPYTKRADGRGPTWSNSLFEDNAEFALGMRFTVDKLKAQALELLDRLADTTLANAKELVEDIKNADQSTQKGIEEQRARVEELKRKLSGDNSPEAKSLMTLADYLVKKSVWAIGGDGWGYDIGYGGVDHVLASGENINIMIMDTEVYSNTGGQMSKATPRGAVAQFAAAGKRTPKKDIDYIMTTYGNVYVAKIAFGANPAQTVKAMLEAEAYDGPSLLVAYSTCIAQGIDMSRGVEEQKKAVACGHWPLFRYNPTLIAEGKNPISIDCKEPSLPYREYAMGEIRFRRLMITNPEAAEVLLKKAEEDAKNRWESLKKRHAMWEIQ
;
A
#
# COMPACT_ATOMS: atom_id res chain seq x y z
N SER A 1 6.51 -28.13 4.89
CA SER A 1 5.14 -27.62 5.04
C SER A 1 4.13 -28.53 4.35
N GLY A 2 4.04 -28.59 3.01
CA GLY A 2 3.02 -29.41 2.32
C GLY A 2 3.05 -30.88 2.75
N GLY A 3 4.23 -31.48 2.81
CA GLY A 3 4.41 -32.85 3.33
C GLY A 3 4.01 -33.03 4.80
N ASP A 4 4.13 -31.98 5.64
CA ASP A 4 3.76 -32.06 7.06
C ASP A 4 2.23 -32.07 7.20
N THR A 5 1.51 -31.28 6.41
CA THR A 5 0.05 -31.35 6.33
C THR A 5 -0.44 -32.69 5.79
N VAL A 6 0.26 -33.26 4.80
CA VAL A 6 -0.06 -34.61 4.33
C VAL A 6 0.11 -35.63 5.46
N LEU A 7 1.24 -35.58 6.18
CA LEU A 7 1.55 -36.49 7.28
C LEU A 7 0.49 -36.44 8.38
N ASP A 8 0.14 -35.25 8.87
CA ASP A 8 -0.90 -35.07 9.90
C ASP A 8 -2.25 -35.62 9.44
N THR A 9 -2.61 -35.37 8.18
CA THR A 9 -3.88 -35.83 7.62
C THR A 9 -3.93 -37.36 7.50
N ILE A 10 -2.88 -37.99 6.95
CA ILE A 10 -2.85 -39.45 6.80
C ILE A 10 -2.79 -40.16 8.16
N ASN A 11 -2.17 -39.57 9.18
CA ASN A 11 -2.16 -40.14 10.53
C ASN A 11 -3.58 -40.27 11.08
N VAL A 12 -4.43 -39.26 10.87
CA VAL A 12 -5.84 -39.28 11.30
C VAL A 12 -6.69 -40.22 10.42
N LEU A 13 -6.46 -40.24 9.10
CA LEU A 13 -7.21 -41.10 8.20
C LEU A 13 -6.86 -42.59 8.38
N ASN A 14 -5.58 -42.92 8.60
CA ASN A 14 -5.15 -44.30 8.82
C ASN A 14 -5.64 -44.86 10.17
N GLN A 15 -5.94 -44.03 11.17
CA GLN A 15 -6.65 -44.46 12.38
C GLN A 15 -8.07 -44.99 12.08
N LYS A 16 -8.63 -44.65 10.92
CA LYS A 16 -9.91 -45.16 10.40
C LYS A 16 -9.73 -46.33 9.41
N ASN A 17 -8.59 -47.02 9.47
CA ASN A 17 -8.22 -48.16 8.62
C ASN A 17 -7.96 -47.85 7.13
N GLU A 18 -7.72 -46.58 6.78
CA GLU A 18 -7.18 -46.23 5.47
C GLU A 18 -5.73 -46.73 5.30
N ARG A 19 -5.28 -46.95 4.06
CA ARG A 19 -3.93 -47.43 3.72
C ARG A 19 -3.14 -46.38 2.93
N LEU A 20 -2.98 -45.21 3.54
CA LEU A 20 -2.33 -44.06 2.90
C LEU A 20 -0.87 -43.95 3.35
N GLY A 21 -0.02 -43.45 2.46
CA GLY A 21 1.41 -43.25 2.71
C GLY A 21 1.95 -42.02 2.01
N LEU A 22 3.07 -41.49 2.51
CA LEU A 22 3.72 -40.30 2.00
C LEU A 22 5.20 -40.59 1.74
N VAL A 23 5.69 -40.18 0.56
CA VAL A 23 7.13 -40.04 0.31
C VAL A 23 7.48 -38.56 0.36
N GLN A 24 8.23 -38.15 1.39
CA GLN A 24 8.67 -36.76 1.52
C GLN A 24 10.07 -36.60 0.92
N VAL A 25 10.13 -36.03 -0.28
CA VAL A 25 11.38 -35.78 -1.00
C VAL A 25 12.21 -34.73 -0.24
N ARG A 26 13.35 -35.18 0.30
CA ARG A 26 14.29 -34.31 1.05
C ARG A 26 15.34 -33.70 0.16
N LEU A 27 15.96 -34.51 -0.71
CA LEU A 27 16.98 -34.08 -1.65
C LEU A 27 16.39 -34.13 -3.07
N PHE A 28 15.94 -32.98 -3.57
CA PHE A 28 15.37 -32.89 -4.91
C PHE A 28 16.44 -33.04 -6.00
N ARG A 29 17.64 -32.49 -5.78
CA ARG A 29 18.79 -32.64 -6.68
C ARG A 29 20.09 -32.85 -5.90
N PRO A 30 20.96 -33.78 -6.32
CA PRO A 30 20.73 -34.81 -7.36
C PRO A 30 19.62 -35.79 -6.95
N PHE A 31 18.75 -36.19 -7.90
CA PHE A 31 17.61 -37.06 -7.62
C PHE A 31 18.05 -38.54 -7.63
N SER A 32 18.11 -39.16 -6.45
CA SER A 32 18.52 -40.58 -6.33
C SER A 32 17.36 -41.52 -6.64
N VAL A 33 17.37 -42.11 -7.84
CA VAL A 33 16.38 -43.12 -8.27
C VAL A 33 16.33 -44.30 -7.28
N ASP A 34 17.49 -44.78 -6.84
CA ASP A 34 17.58 -45.92 -5.91
C ASP A 34 16.92 -45.62 -4.56
N ALA A 35 17.24 -44.47 -3.96
CA ALA A 35 16.65 -44.08 -2.68
C ALA A 35 15.14 -43.82 -2.80
N PHE A 36 14.69 -43.18 -3.88
CA PHE A 36 13.27 -42.91 -4.10
C PHE A 36 12.45 -44.19 -4.25
N VAL A 37 12.90 -45.09 -5.14
CA VAL A 37 12.17 -46.32 -5.46
C VAL A 37 12.14 -47.27 -4.25
N LYS A 38 13.22 -47.34 -3.46
CA LYS A 38 13.26 -48.11 -2.20
C LYS A 38 12.33 -47.58 -1.11
N ALA A 39 11.98 -46.29 -1.14
CA ALA A 39 11.07 -45.70 -0.17
C ALA A 39 9.59 -46.04 -0.45
N LEU A 40 9.26 -46.53 -1.65
CA LEU A 40 7.91 -46.93 -2.02
C LEU A 40 7.57 -48.32 -1.44
N PRO A 41 6.46 -48.48 -0.70
CA PRO A 41 6.01 -49.79 -0.27
C PRO A 41 5.74 -50.74 -1.45
N THR A 42 5.97 -52.04 -1.24
CA THR A 42 5.67 -53.09 -2.25
C THR A 42 4.19 -53.16 -2.64
N THR A 43 3.31 -52.62 -1.78
CA THR A 43 1.85 -52.56 -1.95
C THR A 43 1.36 -51.32 -2.69
N THR A 44 2.27 -50.44 -3.14
CA THR A 44 1.92 -49.19 -3.83
C THR A 44 1.20 -49.49 -5.15
N LYS A 45 -0.03 -48.97 -5.32
CA LYS A 45 -0.83 -49.13 -6.54
C LYS A 45 -0.95 -47.83 -7.33
N SER A 46 -0.97 -46.69 -6.64
CA SER A 46 -1.10 -45.37 -7.25
C SER A 46 -0.31 -44.33 -6.47
N ILE A 47 0.16 -43.29 -7.17
CA ILE A 47 0.99 -42.20 -6.65
C ILE A 47 0.43 -40.89 -7.20
N ALA A 48 0.14 -39.93 -6.32
CA ALA A 48 -0.07 -38.53 -6.70
C ALA A 48 1.20 -37.74 -6.38
N VAL A 49 1.76 -37.06 -7.38
CA VAL A 49 2.91 -36.18 -7.23
C VAL A 49 2.42 -34.75 -7.17
N LEU A 50 2.79 -34.04 -6.10
CA LEU A 50 2.34 -32.68 -5.85
C LEU A 50 3.47 -31.68 -6.05
N ASP A 51 3.33 -30.82 -7.05
CA ASP A 51 4.27 -29.77 -7.40
C ASP A 51 3.76 -28.40 -6.92
N ARG A 52 4.66 -27.62 -6.31
CA ARG A 52 4.38 -26.24 -5.89
C ARG A 52 4.94 -25.23 -6.89
N THR A 53 4.69 -25.49 -8.17
CA THR A 53 5.09 -24.65 -9.30
C THR A 53 4.11 -24.81 -10.48
N LYS A 54 4.27 -23.99 -11.51
CA LYS A 54 3.57 -24.12 -12.79
C LYS A 54 4.55 -23.79 -13.91
N GLU A 55 4.69 -24.70 -14.86
CA GLU A 55 5.50 -24.50 -16.07
C GLU A 55 4.57 -24.49 -17.29
N PRO A 56 4.11 -23.30 -17.75
CA PRO A 56 3.16 -23.22 -18.87
C PRO A 56 3.70 -23.91 -20.12
N GLY A 57 2.92 -24.83 -20.69
CA GLY A 57 3.27 -25.56 -21.92
C GLY A 57 4.12 -26.83 -21.71
N ALA A 58 4.60 -27.11 -20.49
CA ALA A 58 5.33 -28.34 -20.20
C ALA A 58 4.40 -29.57 -20.16
N LEU A 59 4.96 -30.77 -20.39
CA LEU A 59 4.22 -32.05 -20.30
C LEU A 59 3.78 -32.40 -18.87
N GLY A 60 4.39 -31.78 -17.86
CA GLY A 60 4.08 -31.93 -16.45
C GLY A 60 5.11 -31.18 -15.62
N GLU A 61 4.82 -30.96 -14.34
CA GLU A 61 5.71 -30.22 -13.46
C GLU A 61 7.00 -31.01 -13.09
N PRO A 62 8.06 -30.34 -12.61
CA PRO A 62 9.38 -30.96 -12.45
C PRO A 62 9.41 -32.22 -11.60
N LEU A 63 8.79 -32.22 -10.41
CA LEU A 63 8.82 -33.40 -9.53
C LEU A 63 7.99 -34.54 -10.10
N TYR A 64 6.84 -34.25 -10.70
CA TYR A 64 6.06 -35.24 -11.44
C TYR A 64 6.90 -35.93 -12.54
N LEU A 65 7.62 -35.16 -13.36
CA LEU A 65 8.47 -35.71 -14.42
C LEU A 65 9.62 -36.58 -13.85
N ASP A 66 10.24 -36.16 -12.75
CA ASP A 66 11.27 -36.95 -12.07
C ASP A 66 10.74 -38.26 -11.51
N VAL A 67 9.55 -38.24 -10.89
CA VAL A 67 8.93 -39.44 -10.32
C VAL A 67 8.53 -40.42 -11.42
N VAL A 68 7.93 -39.94 -12.50
CA VAL A 68 7.62 -40.78 -13.68
C VAL A 68 8.88 -41.43 -14.21
N THR A 69 9.96 -40.66 -14.38
CA THR A 69 11.25 -41.14 -14.88
C THR A 69 11.91 -42.10 -13.90
N ALA A 70 11.89 -41.82 -12.60
CA ALA A 70 12.52 -42.65 -11.57
C ALA A 70 11.81 -44.00 -11.40
N VAL A 71 10.47 -44.03 -11.50
CA VAL A 71 9.72 -45.28 -11.51
C VAL A 71 10.09 -46.11 -12.73
N GLU A 72 10.13 -45.49 -13.92
CA GLU A 72 10.51 -46.18 -15.16
C GLU A 72 11.94 -46.74 -15.10
N GLU A 73 12.91 -45.92 -14.72
CA GLU A 73 14.29 -46.33 -14.58
C GLU A 73 14.50 -47.35 -13.45
N GLY A 74 13.74 -47.26 -12.37
CA GLY A 74 13.74 -48.22 -11.28
C GLY A 74 13.24 -49.60 -11.71
N VAL A 75 12.17 -49.64 -12.51
CA VAL A 75 11.66 -50.87 -13.13
C VAL A 75 12.71 -51.45 -14.08
N ARG A 76 13.28 -50.63 -14.96
CA ARG A 76 14.32 -51.04 -15.92
C ARG A 76 15.58 -51.60 -15.24
N LYS A 77 15.97 -51.04 -14.10
CA LYS A 77 17.12 -51.51 -13.29
C LYS A 77 16.79 -52.72 -12.42
N GLY A 78 15.54 -53.15 -12.35
CA GLY A 78 15.10 -54.27 -11.50
C GLY A 78 15.17 -53.95 -10.00
N ILE A 79 15.15 -52.67 -9.62
CA ILE A 79 15.19 -52.21 -8.21
C ILE A 79 13.82 -51.75 -7.70
N ALA A 80 12.79 -51.76 -8.56
CA ALA A 80 11.41 -51.44 -8.19
C ALA A 80 10.80 -52.49 -7.23
N PRO A 81 10.20 -52.08 -6.10
CA PRO A 81 9.68 -53.01 -5.09
C PRO A 81 8.29 -53.58 -5.41
N PHE A 82 7.62 -53.06 -6.43
CA PHE A 82 6.26 -53.44 -6.83
C PHE A 82 6.25 -54.38 -8.04
N LYS A 83 5.27 -55.29 -8.10
CA LYS A 83 5.11 -56.25 -9.21
C LYS A 83 4.54 -55.60 -10.48
N GLU A 84 3.63 -54.65 -10.30
CA GLU A 84 3.00 -53.90 -11.37
C GLU A 84 3.34 -52.42 -11.19
N ARG A 85 3.52 -51.71 -12.30
CA ARG A 85 3.83 -50.28 -12.27
C ARG A 85 2.66 -49.53 -11.63
N PRO A 86 2.90 -48.68 -10.61
CA PRO A 86 1.83 -47.89 -10.02
C PRO A 86 1.32 -46.85 -11.02
N LEU A 87 0.04 -46.54 -10.96
CA LEU A 87 -0.53 -45.38 -11.65
C LEU A 87 0.11 -44.10 -11.07
N ILE A 88 0.57 -43.18 -11.92
CA ILE A 88 1.15 -41.91 -11.48
C ILE A 88 0.32 -40.77 -12.05
N VAL A 89 -0.13 -39.87 -11.18
CA VAL A 89 -0.77 -38.60 -11.56
C VAL A 89 -0.01 -37.43 -10.97
N GLY A 90 0.01 -36.30 -11.68
CA GLY A 90 0.59 -35.04 -11.24
C GLY A 90 -0.48 -34.04 -10.85
N GLY A 91 -0.20 -33.22 -9.84
CA GLY A 91 -1.08 -32.16 -9.38
C GLY A 91 -0.31 -30.94 -8.89
N ARG A 92 -0.90 -29.76 -9.07
CA ARG A 92 -0.36 -28.48 -8.57
C ARG A 92 -1.09 -28.03 -7.32
N TYR A 93 -0.35 -27.46 -6.38
CA TYR A 93 -0.90 -26.87 -5.15
C TYR A 93 -0.10 -25.64 -4.71
N GLY A 94 -0.69 -24.83 -3.84
CA GLY A 94 0.05 -23.88 -3.00
C GLY A 94 0.81 -22.75 -3.71
N LEU A 95 0.52 -22.46 -4.99
CA LEU A 95 1.14 -21.35 -5.73
C LEU A 95 0.84 -20.02 -5.05
N GLY A 96 1.83 -19.12 -4.98
CA GLY A 96 1.65 -17.81 -4.35
C GLY A 96 1.22 -17.88 -2.88
N SER A 97 1.59 -18.95 -2.16
CA SER A 97 1.12 -19.22 -0.79
C SER A 97 -0.36 -19.56 -0.64
N LYS A 98 -1.05 -19.98 -1.71
CA LYS A 98 -2.39 -20.57 -1.64
C LYS A 98 -2.45 -21.64 -0.54
N GLU A 99 -3.55 -21.63 0.22
CA GLU A 99 -3.75 -22.57 1.32
C GLU A 99 -3.65 -24.03 0.84
N PHE A 100 -3.12 -24.90 1.70
CA PHE A 100 -3.08 -26.34 1.48
C PHE A 100 -3.49 -27.06 2.77
N SER A 101 -4.79 -27.25 2.92
CA SER A 101 -5.41 -27.76 4.15
C SER A 101 -5.57 -29.29 4.16
N PRO A 102 -5.87 -29.89 5.32
CA PRO A 102 -6.21 -31.32 5.42
C PRO A 102 -7.35 -31.76 4.51
N ALA A 103 -8.34 -30.89 4.28
CA ALA A 103 -9.44 -31.16 3.34
C ALA A 103 -8.94 -31.32 1.90
N MET A 104 -7.98 -30.48 1.49
CA MET A 104 -7.36 -30.55 0.17
C MET A 104 -6.49 -31.81 0.03
N VAL A 105 -5.74 -32.19 1.07
CA VAL A 105 -5.00 -33.45 1.10
C VAL A 105 -5.94 -34.64 0.92
N LYS A 106 -7.07 -34.65 1.65
CA LYS A 106 -8.08 -35.71 1.53
C LYS A 106 -8.57 -35.82 0.08
N ALA A 107 -8.87 -34.71 -0.58
CA ALA A 107 -9.30 -34.72 -1.99
C ALA A 107 -8.26 -35.29 -2.95
N VAL A 108 -6.96 -35.09 -2.70
CA VAL A 108 -5.89 -35.72 -3.49
C VAL A 108 -5.94 -37.24 -3.37
N TYR A 109 -6.14 -37.77 -2.15
CA TYR A 109 -6.27 -39.22 -1.95
C TYR A 109 -7.61 -39.78 -2.46
N ASP A 110 -8.71 -39.02 -2.32
CA ASP A 110 -10.01 -39.40 -2.88
C ASP A 110 -9.91 -39.53 -4.41
N ASN A 111 -9.23 -38.58 -5.08
CA ASN A 111 -8.94 -38.66 -6.52
C ASN A 111 -8.12 -39.92 -6.88
N LEU A 112 -7.12 -40.28 -6.07
CA LEU A 112 -6.33 -41.51 -6.28
C LEU A 112 -7.14 -42.80 -6.12
N ALA A 113 -8.24 -42.76 -5.35
CA ALA A 113 -9.13 -43.89 -5.14
C ALA A 113 -10.19 -44.06 -6.25
N GLU A 114 -10.35 -43.06 -7.12
CA GLU A 114 -11.25 -43.15 -8.26
C GLU A 114 -10.78 -44.19 -9.28
N SER A 115 -11.72 -44.73 -10.06
CA SER A 115 -11.41 -45.68 -11.15
C SER A 115 -10.56 -45.07 -12.27
N LYS A 116 -10.65 -43.74 -12.45
CA LYS A 116 -9.91 -42.94 -13.43
C LYS A 116 -9.46 -41.63 -12.79
N PRO A 117 -8.41 -41.65 -11.95
CA PRO A 117 -7.93 -40.46 -11.26
C PRO A 117 -7.61 -39.34 -12.25
N LYS A 118 -8.06 -38.12 -11.95
CA LYS A 118 -7.72 -36.93 -12.74
C LYS A 118 -6.20 -36.71 -12.67
N ASN A 119 -5.58 -36.54 -13.83
CA ASN A 119 -4.17 -36.16 -13.97
C ASN A 119 -4.03 -34.66 -14.27
N HIS A 120 -2.85 -34.09 -14.05
CA HIS A 120 -2.53 -32.66 -14.23
C HIS A 120 -3.49 -31.72 -13.51
N PHE A 121 -3.98 -32.16 -12.34
CA PHE A 121 -5.00 -31.46 -11.59
C PHE A 121 -4.44 -30.24 -10.84
N THR A 122 -5.34 -29.42 -10.33
CA THR A 122 -5.04 -28.38 -9.33
C THR A 122 -5.84 -28.67 -8.07
N VAL A 123 -5.36 -28.25 -6.90
CA VAL A 123 -6.12 -28.33 -5.65
C VAL A 123 -6.02 -27.01 -4.88
N GLY A 124 -7.16 -26.57 -4.34
CA GLY A 124 -7.31 -25.33 -3.60
C GLY A 124 -7.92 -24.17 -4.41
N ILE A 125 -8.12 -24.31 -5.72
CA ILE A 125 -8.78 -23.31 -6.58
C ILE A 125 -10.03 -23.89 -7.23
N ASN A 126 -10.92 -23.02 -7.74
CA ASN A 126 -11.99 -23.41 -8.65
C ASN A 126 -11.59 -23.07 -10.09
N ASP A 127 -11.12 -24.07 -10.84
CA ASP A 127 -10.76 -23.91 -12.24
C ASP A 127 -11.93 -24.33 -13.14
N ASP A 128 -12.81 -23.38 -13.40
CA ASP A 128 -13.98 -23.51 -14.27
C ASP A 128 -13.68 -23.22 -15.75
N VAL A 129 -12.43 -22.86 -16.08
CA VAL A 129 -11.99 -22.60 -17.45
C VAL A 129 -11.41 -23.86 -18.08
N THR A 130 -10.43 -24.49 -17.41
CA THR A 130 -9.77 -25.71 -17.91
C THR A 130 -10.18 -26.99 -17.17
N GLY A 131 -11.01 -26.88 -16.14
CA GLY A 131 -11.59 -28.03 -15.44
C GLY A 131 -10.57 -28.87 -14.65
N THR A 132 -9.39 -28.30 -14.32
CA THR A 132 -8.30 -29.06 -13.69
C THR A 132 -8.47 -29.24 -12.19
N SER A 133 -9.32 -28.45 -11.52
CA SER A 133 -9.43 -28.49 -10.06
C SER A 133 -10.06 -29.79 -9.53
N LEU A 134 -9.63 -30.20 -8.33
CA LEU A 134 -10.29 -31.22 -7.51
C LEU A 134 -11.30 -30.57 -6.56
N SER A 135 -12.49 -31.17 -6.43
CA SER A 135 -13.48 -30.80 -5.42
C SER A 135 -13.08 -31.33 -4.04
N TYR A 136 -13.33 -30.57 -2.99
CA TYR A 136 -13.06 -30.97 -1.61
C TYR A 136 -14.11 -30.42 -0.65
N ASP A 137 -14.31 -31.08 0.49
CA ASP A 137 -15.21 -30.62 1.56
C ASP A 137 -14.44 -29.70 2.54
N PRO A 138 -14.68 -28.37 2.54
CA PRO A 138 -13.96 -27.43 3.41
C PRO A 138 -14.28 -27.61 4.90
N SER A 139 -15.33 -28.35 5.26
CA SER A 139 -15.69 -28.61 6.66
C SER A 139 -14.82 -29.68 7.32
N PHE A 140 -14.11 -30.48 6.52
CA PHE A 140 -13.18 -31.49 7.01
C PHE A 140 -11.98 -30.83 7.72
N ASN A 141 -11.85 -31.12 9.01
CA ASN A 141 -10.78 -30.60 9.85
C ASN A 141 -10.25 -31.72 10.77
N ILE A 142 -8.98 -31.60 11.16
CA ILE A 142 -8.26 -32.57 12.01
C ILE A 142 -7.72 -31.92 13.29
N GLU A 143 -8.22 -30.74 13.64
CA GLU A 143 -7.75 -29.98 14.79
C GLU A 143 -8.07 -30.74 16.10
N LYS A 144 -7.05 -30.94 16.93
CA LYS A 144 -7.14 -31.77 18.15
C LYS A 144 -7.92 -31.07 19.26
N LYS A 145 -8.60 -31.86 20.10
CA LYS A 145 -9.17 -31.37 21.37
C LYS A 145 -8.02 -31.04 22.33
N GLY A 146 -8.11 -29.93 23.07
CA GLY A 146 -7.08 -29.50 24.03
C GLY A 146 -6.01 -28.54 23.47
N VAL A 147 -6.07 -28.18 22.18
CA VAL A 147 -5.21 -27.15 21.58
C VAL A 147 -5.91 -25.79 21.64
N PHE A 148 -5.26 -24.80 22.24
CA PHE A 148 -5.69 -23.42 22.15
C PHE A 148 -5.49 -22.92 20.71
N ARG A 149 -6.49 -22.25 20.14
CA ARG A 149 -6.54 -21.72 18.77
C ARG A 149 -7.11 -20.30 18.83
N GLY A 150 -6.22 -19.32 18.75
CA GLY A 150 -6.55 -17.90 18.84
C GLY A 150 -6.46 -17.18 17.50
N LEU A 151 -7.47 -16.37 17.20
CA LEU A 151 -7.48 -15.41 16.10
C LEU A 151 -7.44 -13.98 16.64
N PHE A 152 -6.50 -13.17 16.17
CA PHE A 152 -6.37 -11.77 16.61
C PHE A 152 -6.38 -10.86 15.39
N TYR A 153 -7.40 -10.03 15.31
CA TYR A 153 -7.63 -9.11 14.22
C TYR A 153 -7.19 -7.72 14.67
N GLY A 154 -6.11 -7.23 14.05
CA GLY A 154 -5.51 -5.92 14.36
C GLY A 154 -5.37 -5.04 13.13
N LEU A 155 -5.13 -3.76 13.34
CA LEU A 155 -4.81 -2.80 12.29
C LEU A 155 -3.30 -2.74 12.06
N GLY A 156 -2.86 -2.73 10.82
CA GLY A 156 -1.44 -2.60 10.46
C GLY A 156 -0.81 -1.39 11.15
N ALA A 157 0.21 -1.66 11.97
CA ALA A 157 0.94 -0.74 12.85
C ALA A 157 0.32 -0.42 14.23
N ASP A 158 -0.77 -1.06 14.66
CA ASP A 158 -1.33 -0.94 16.03
C ASP A 158 -0.47 -1.64 17.11
N GLY A 159 0.37 -2.60 16.71
CA GLY A 159 1.24 -3.39 17.57
C GLY A 159 0.73 -4.81 17.91
N THR A 160 -0.43 -5.21 17.39
CA THR A 160 -1.07 -6.53 17.60
C THR A 160 -0.14 -7.69 17.28
N VAL A 161 0.46 -7.68 16.08
CA VAL A 161 1.39 -8.75 15.67
C VAL A 161 2.64 -8.79 16.56
N GLY A 162 3.12 -7.63 17.00
CA GLY A 162 4.25 -7.55 17.94
C GLY A 162 3.90 -8.17 19.30
N ALA A 163 2.73 -7.83 19.84
CA ALA A 163 2.20 -8.41 21.07
C ALA A 163 1.96 -9.93 20.95
N ASN A 164 1.48 -10.41 19.82
CA ASN A 164 1.29 -11.86 19.60
C ASN A 164 2.61 -12.61 19.50
N LYS A 165 3.62 -12.06 18.79
CA LYS A 165 5.00 -12.63 18.80
C LYS A 165 5.59 -12.66 20.21
N ASN A 166 5.31 -11.64 21.02
CA ASN A 166 5.74 -11.60 22.41
C ASN A 166 5.01 -12.65 23.27
N SER A 167 3.70 -12.79 23.07
CA SER A 167 2.87 -13.77 23.80
C SER A 167 3.28 -15.21 23.50
N ILE A 168 3.63 -15.53 22.25
CA ILE A 168 4.21 -16.83 21.87
C ILE A 168 5.49 -17.11 22.67
N LYS A 169 6.39 -16.12 22.80
CA LYS A 169 7.63 -16.27 23.55
C LYS A 169 7.38 -16.47 25.03
N ILE A 170 6.47 -15.70 25.62
CA ILE A 170 6.07 -15.86 27.02
C ILE A 170 5.53 -17.27 27.24
N ILE A 171 4.51 -17.69 26.49
CA ILE A 171 3.88 -19.01 26.68
C ILE A 171 4.90 -20.14 26.48
N GLY A 172 5.70 -20.10 25.41
CA GLY A 172 6.71 -21.13 25.16
C GLY A 172 7.92 -21.10 26.11
N THR A 173 8.06 -20.08 26.96
CA THR A 173 9.10 -20.02 28.01
C THR A 173 8.55 -20.37 29.39
N GLU A 174 7.31 -19.96 29.69
CA GLU A 174 6.70 -20.16 31.01
C GLU A 174 5.91 -21.49 31.12
N THR A 175 5.73 -22.23 30.02
CA THR A 175 4.97 -23.48 29.98
C THR A 175 5.70 -24.55 29.16
N ASP A 176 5.30 -25.81 29.33
CA ASP A 176 5.74 -26.93 28.49
C ASP A 176 4.98 -27.01 27.14
N TYR A 177 4.13 -26.03 26.83
CA TYR A 177 3.37 -26.03 25.59
C TYR A 177 4.25 -25.74 24.37
N TYR A 178 4.02 -26.51 23.32
CA TYR A 178 4.42 -26.13 21.98
C TYR A 178 3.61 -24.91 21.53
N ALA A 179 4.28 -23.96 20.89
CA ALA A 179 3.69 -22.71 20.44
C ALA A 179 3.91 -22.52 18.94
N GLN A 180 2.84 -22.21 18.21
CA GLN A 180 2.87 -21.90 16.79
C GLN A 180 2.23 -20.52 16.56
N GLY A 181 2.86 -19.70 15.71
CA GLY A 181 2.29 -18.44 15.26
C GLY A 181 2.45 -18.27 13.75
N TYR A 182 1.35 -17.95 13.09
CA TYR A 182 1.33 -17.49 11.70
C TYR A 182 0.61 -16.15 11.61
N PHE A 183 1.09 -15.26 10.75
CA PHE A 183 0.58 -13.89 10.67
C PHE A 183 0.23 -13.58 9.22
N VAL A 184 -1.06 -13.38 8.97
CA VAL A 184 -1.57 -12.92 7.68
C VAL A 184 -1.49 -11.40 7.70
N TYR A 185 -0.70 -10.85 6.78
CA TYR A 185 -0.59 -9.42 6.56
C TYR A 185 -1.24 -9.08 5.23
N ASP A 186 -1.86 -7.92 5.17
CA ASP A 186 -2.09 -7.23 3.90
C ASP A 186 -0.76 -6.65 3.39
N SER A 187 -0.61 -6.54 2.08
CA SER A 187 0.51 -5.86 1.43
C SER A 187 0.49 -4.34 1.67
N LYS A 188 -0.67 -3.76 2.01
CA LYS A 188 -0.74 -2.40 2.58
C LYS A 188 0.07 -2.37 3.89
N LYS A 189 1.15 -1.59 3.93
CA LYS A 189 2.06 -1.54 5.10
C LYS A 189 1.41 -1.09 6.40
N SER A 190 0.35 -0.28 6.34
CA SER A 190 -0.29 0.29 7.52
C SER A 190 -1.77 0.56 7.23
N GLY A 191 -2.59 0.50 8.28
CA GLY A 191 -4.02 0.78 8.20
C GLY A 191 -4.87 -0.34 7.57
N SER A 192 -4.30 -1.50 7.32
CA SER A 192 -5.00 -2.69 6.80
C SER A 192 -5.25 -3.70 7.90
N MET A 193 -6.15 -4.65 7.67
CA MET A 193 -6.37 -5.73 8.62
C MET A 193 -5.18 -6.69 8.65
N THR A 194 -4.81 -7.13 9.84
CA THR A 194 -3.85 -8.21 10.08
C THR A 194 -4.51 -9.28 10.91
N ILE A 195 -4.26 -10.55 10.59
CA ILE A 195 -4.84 -11.68 11.30
C ILE A 195 -3.69 -12.53 11.85
N SER A 196 -3.63 -12.65 13.18
CA SER A 196 -2.68 -13.55 13.84
C SER A 196 -3.35 -14.86 14.18
N HIS A 197 -2.75 -15.97 13.75
CA HIS A 197 -3.18 -17.33 14.04
C HIS A 197 -2.22 -17.94 15.06
N LEU A 198 -2.69 -18.15 16.28
CA LEU A 198 -1.89 -18.71 17.37
C LEU A 198 -2.41 -20.08 17.77
N ARG A 199 -1.51 -21.07 17.88
CA ARG A 199 -1.81 -22.38 18.46
C ARG A 199 -0.89 -22.67 19.65
N PHE A 200 -1.46 -23.19 20.74
CA PHE A 200 -0.70 -23.68 21.91
C PHE A 200 -1.24 -25.03 22.37
N GLY A 201 -0.36 -25.97 22.71
CA GLY A 201 -0.76 -27.28 23.23
C GLY A 201 0.41 -28.13 23.71
N GLU A 202 0.11 -29.22 24.41
CA GLU A 202 1.11 -30.13 24.99
C GLU A 202 1.81 -31.00 23.96
N GLU A 203 1.18 -31.25 22.81
CA GLU A 203 1.77 -32.03 21.73
C GLU A 203 2.40 -31.14 20.64
N PRO A 204 3.43 -31.63 19.93
CA PRO A 204 4.00 -30.92 18.78
C PRO A 204 2.94 -30.50 17.75
N ILE A 205 2.96 -29.23 17.36
CA ILE A 205 1.99 -28.65 16.42
C ILE A 205 2.56 -28.68 14.99
N GLN A 206 2.01 -29.54 14.14
CA GLN A 206 2.42 -29.73 12.74
C GLN A 206 1.37 -29.23 11.72
N SER A 207 0.74 -28.10 12.03
CA SER A 207 -0.38 -27.55 11.24
C SER A 207 0.02 -26.29 10.47
N PRO A 208 0.78 -26.36 9.35
CA PRO A 208 1.21 -25.19 8.58
C PRO A 208 0.11 -24.66 7.65
N TYR A 209 -1.10 -24.52 8.18
CA TYR A 209 -2.31 -24.01 7.54
C TYR A 209 -3.09 -23.12 8.53
N LEU A 210 -3.94 -22.24 8.03
CA LEU A 210 -4.70 -21.28 8.83
C LEU A 210 -5.70 -21.98 9.77
N ILE A 211 -6.03 -21.30 10.87
CA ILE A 211 -7.02 -21.79 11.84
C ILE A 211 -8.41 -21.72 11.20
N GLN A 212 -9.10 -22.86 11.13
CA GLN A 212 -10.47 -22.96 10.61
C GLN A 212 -11.54 -22.85 11.71
N LYS A 213 -11.19 -23.23 12.94
CA LYS A 213 -12.05 -23.15 14.14
C LYS A 213 -11.23 -22.64 15.34
N ALA A 214 -11.67 -21.53 15.93
CA ALA A 214 -10.98 -20.83 17.01
C ALA A 214 -11.79 -20.90 18.32
N ASN A 215 -11.10 -21.09 19.45
CA ASN A 215 -11.68 -20.95 20.80
C ASN A 215 -11.56 -19.52 21.34
N PHE A 216 -10.72 -18.68 20.75
CA PHE A 216 -10.53 -17.30 21.18
C PHE A 216 -10.41 -16.38 19.97
N ILE A 217 -11.20 -15.32 19.96
CA ILE A 217 -11.18 -14.30 18.92
C ILE A 217 -11.04 -12.92 19.57
N ALA A 218 -10.09 -12.11 19.11
CA ALA A 218 -9.93 -10.72 19.54
C ALA A 218 -10.06 -9.76 18.36
N CYS A 219 -10.84 -8.69 18.57
CA CYS A 219 -11.03 -7.59 17.63
C CYS A 219 -10.43 -6.31 18.21
N HIS A 220 -9.31 -5.88 17.64
CA HIS A 220 -8.55 -4.71 18.10
C HIS A 220 -8.90 -3.42 17.32
N ASN A 221 -9.91 -3.47 16.45
CA ASN A 221 -10.51 -2.28 15.85
C ASN A 221 -12.01 -2.50 15.64
N PRO A 222 -12.91 -1.75 16.31
CA PRO A 222 -14.34 -1.98 16.25
C PRO A 222 -14.93 -1.82 14.84
N SER A 223 -14.30 -1.02 13.95
CA SER A 223 -14.81 -0.83 12.59
C SER A 223 -14.75 -2.09 11.73
N PHE A 224 -13.97 -3.10 12.11
CA PHE A 224 -13.92 -4.38 11.41
C PHE A 224 -15.24 -5.14 11.49
N LEU A 225 -15.97 -5.03 12.61
CA LEU A 225 -17.25 -5.71 12.76
C LEU A 225 -18.30 -5.19 11.78
N GLU A 226 -18.18 -3.95 11.30
CA GLU A 226 -19.10 -3.41 10.29
C GLU A 226 -18.95 -4.07 8.91
N LYS A 227 -17.84 -4.77 8.64
CA LYS A 227 -17.48 -5.27 7.30
C LYS A 227 -17.19 -6.76 7.23
N TYR A 228 -16.65 -7.35 8.29
CA TYR A 228 -16.16 -8.71 8.27
C TYR A 228 -16.94 -9.59 9.26
N ASP A 229 -17.41 -10.75 8.79
CA ASP A 229 -17.90 -11.79 9.69
C ASP A 229 -16.70 -12.51 10.35
N MET A 230 -16.15 -11.86 11.38
CA MET A 230 -14.99 -12.36 12.12
C MET A 230 -15.33 -13.58 12.99
N LEU A 231 -16.58 -13.69 13.42
CA LEU A 231 -17.02 -14.75 14.33
C LEU A 231 -17.44 -16.04 13.61
N GLN A 232 -17.43 -16.07 12.28
CA GLN A 232 -17.71 -17.28 11.49
C GLN A 232 -16.83 -18.47 11.92
N HIS A 233 -15.55 -18.23 12.23
CA HIS A 233 -14.58 -19.25 12.64
C HIS A 233 -14.66 -19.62 14.13
N ALA A 234 -15.52 -18.99 14.93
CA ALA A 234 -15.68 -19.34 16.34
C ALA A 234 -16.25 -20.75 16.50
N GLU A 235 -15.70 -21.54 17.42
CA GLU A 235 -16.32 -22.78 17.90
C GLU A 235 -17.39 -22.51 18.98
N GLU A 236 -18.22 -23.51 19.30
CA GLU A 236 -19.18 -23.37 20.40
C GLU A 236 -18.45 -23.19 21.73
N GLY A 237 -18.88 -22.22 22.54
CA GLY A 237 -18.25 -21.83 23.81
C GLY A 237 -17.01 -20.94 23.68
N ALA A 238 -16.67 -20.49 22.47
CA ALA A 238 -15.51 -19.64 22.23
C ALA A 238 -15.62 -18.27 22.93
N THR A 239 -14.48 -17.64 23.20
CA THR A 239 -14.40 -16.31 23.80
C THR A 239 -14.17 -15.23 22.74
N PHE A 240 -14.89 -14.12 22.84
CA PHE A 240 -14.72 -12.92 22.04
C PHE A 240 -14.27 -11.73 22.90
N LEU A 241 -13.17 -11.08 22.52
CA LEU A 241 -12.64 -9.86 23.13
C LEU A 241 -12.71 -8.70 22.12
N LEU A 242 -13.36 -7.59 22.49
CA LEU A 242 -13.50 -6.41 21.64
C LEU A 242 -12.90 -5.16 22.30
N THR A 243 -12.09 -4.40 21.56
CA THR A 243 -11.79 -3.02 21.95
C THR A 243 -12.91 -2.08 21.51
N THR A 244 -13.41 -1.23 22.41
CA THR A 244 -14.50 -0.28 22.13
C THR A 244 -14.55 0.84 23.18
N MET A 245 -14.97 2.04 22.76
CA MET A 245 -15.25 3.17 23.69
C MET A 245 -16.65 3.08 24.33
N HIS A 246 -17.47 2.13 23.86
CA HIS A 246 -18.80 1.86 24.41
C HIS A 246 -18.72 1.00 25.67
N THR A 247 -19.66 1.21 26.57
CA THR A 247 -19.76 0.50 27.85
C THR A 247 -20.51 -0.83 27.70
N LYS A 248 -20.55 -1.65 28.77
CA LYS A 248 -21.34 -2.88 28.78
C LYS A 248 -22.85 -2.65 28.60
N ASP A 249 -23.32 -1.43 28.85
CA ASP A 249 -24.75 -1.09 28.84
C ASP A 249 -25.25 -0.71 27.44
N ASP A 250 -24.37 -0.24 26.54
CA ASP A 250 -24.71 0.21 25.18
C ASP A 250 -23.95 -0.53 24.07
N VAL A 251 -22.83 -1.22 24.35
CA VAL A 251 -22.05 -1.94 23.33
C VAL A 251 -22.90 -2.93 22.52
N TRP A 252 -23.89 -3.57 23.13
CA TRP A 252 -24.74 -4.54 22.45
C TRP A 252 -25.46 -3.93 21.24
N ASP A 253 -25.93 -2.68 21.35
CA ASP A 253 -26.65 -1.97 20.29
C ASP A 253 -25.72 -1.42 19.19
N THR A 254 -24.41 -1.47 19.42
CA THR A 254 -23.40 -1.13 18.41
C THR A 254 -23.08 -2.28 17.46
N LEU A 255 -23.30 -3.53 17.92
CA LEU A 255 -22.95 -4.73 17.15
C LEU A 255 -23.93 -4.97 15.98
N PRO A 256 -23.43 -5.40 14.81
CA PRO A 256 -24.29 -5.94 13.76
C PRO A 256 -25.02 -7.21 14.20
N ALA A 257 -26.18 -7.47 13.59
CA ALA A 257 -27.01 -8.61 13.95
C ALA A 257 -26.31 -9.96 13.77
N GLU A 258 -25.48 -10.12 12.74
CA GLU A 258 -24.71 -11.33 12.46
C GLU A 258 -23.73 -11.64 13.60
N VAL A 259 -23.12 -10.61 14.18
CA VAL A 259 -22.23 -10.74 15.35
C VAL A 259 -23.04 -11.18 16.57
N GLN A 260 -24.21 -10.55 16.82
CA GLN A 260 -25.11 -10.96 17.91
C GLN A 260 -25.58 -12.42 17.73
N GLU A 261 -25.92 -12.84 16.51
CA GLU A 261 -26.34 -14.20 16.18
C GLU A 261 -25.26 -15.23 16.51
N HIS A 262 -24.00 -14.97 16.13
CA HIS A 262 -22.89 -15.86 16.48
C HIS A 262 -22.69 -15.96 17.99
N LEU A 263 -22.70 -14.82 18.70
CA LEU A 263 -22.53 -14.79 20.16
C LEU A 263 -23.57 -15.66 20.88
N ILE A 264 -24.84 -15.57 20.45
CA ILE A 264 -25.95 -16.34 21.03
C ILE A 264 -25.88 -17.82 20.62
N LYS A 265 -25.88 -18.09 19.30
CA LYS A 265 -25.99 -19.46 18.76
C LYS A 265 -24.83 -20.34 19.20
N LYS A 266 -23.62 -19.77 19.27
CA LYS A 266 -22.40 -20.48 19.67
C LYS A 266 -22.15 -20.38 21.18
N LYS A 267 -23.05 -19.80 21.97
CA LYS A 267 -22.94 -19.66 23.44
C LYS A 267 -21.57 -19.12 23.86
N MET A 268 -21.14 -18.04 23.20
CA MET A 268 -19.82 -17.48 23.38
C MET A 268 -19.69 -16.78 24.74
N LYS A 269 -18.47 -16.41 25.13
CA LYS A 269 -18.22 -15.46 26.21
C LYS A 269 -17.78 -14.13 25.62
N PHE A 270 -18.35 -13.01 26.07
CA PHE A 270 -18.07 -11.70 25.48
C PHE A 270 -17.41 -10.76 26.49
N TYR A 271 -16.24 -10.22 26.12
CA TYR A 271 -15.48 -9.26 26.91
C TYR A 271 -15.19 -7.99 26.11
N ILE A 272 -15.19 -6.84 26.79
CA ILE A 272 -14.84 -5.54 26.23
C ILE A 272 -13.75 -4.83 27.02
N ILE A 273 -13.03 -3.93 26.37
CA ILE A 273 -12.10 -2.98 27.00
C ILE A 273 -11.93 -1.72 26.14
N ASP A 274 -11.91 -0.54 26.76
CA ASP A 274 -11.61 0.71 26.04
C ASP A 274 -10.10 0.94 25.93
N ALA A 275 -9.45 0.17 25.06
CA ALA A 275 -8.01 0.31 24.89
C ALA A 275 -7.58 1.62 24.21
N ILE A 276 -8.49 2.29 23.49
CA ILE A 276 -8.20 3.51 22.73
C ILE A 276 -8.05 4.68 23.71
N SER A 277 -9.08 4.97 24.50
CA SER A 277 -9.04 6.09 25.43
C SER A 277 -8.01 5.86 26.55
N LEU A 278 -7.84 4.62 27.02
CA LEU A 278 -6.79 4.28 27.98
C LEU A 278 -5.38 4.55 27.42
N ALA A 279 -5.11 4.22 26.16
CA ALA A 279 -3.82 4.49 25.55
C ALA A 279 -3.56 5.99 25.37
N GLU A 280 -4.58 6.78 25.06
CA GLU A 280 -4.49 8.25 24.98
C GLU A 280 -4.21 8.88 26.35
N GLU A 281 -4.93 8.46 27.39
CA GLU A 281 -4.76 8.96 28.76
C GLU A 281 -3.33 8.70 29.31
N ILE A 282 -2.78 7.50 29.05
CA ILE A 282 -1.43 7.12 29.47
C ILE A 282 -0.36 7.84 28.63
N GLY A 283 -0.72 8.39 27.47
CA GLY A 283 0.21 9.00 26.51
C GLY A 283 0.92 8.00 25.59
N LEU A 284 0.34 6.81 25.41
CA LEU A 284 0.78 5.81 24.43
C LEU A 284 0.27 6.11 23.00
N GLY A 285 -0.66 7.06 22.85
CA GLY A 285 -1.26 7.45 21.58
C GLY A 285 -2.06 6.29 20.99
N THR A 286 -1.84 5.95 19.72
CA THR A 286 -2.58 4.89 19.02
C THR A 286 -2.10 3.46 19.35
N ARG A 287 -1.30 3.27 20.41
CA ARG A 287 -0.69 1.98 20.79
C ARG A 287 -1.50 1.27 21.86
N ILE A 288 -2.37 0.35 21.43
CA ILE A 288 -3.23 -0.44 22.31
C ILE A 288 -2.67 -1.83 22.66
N ASN A 289 -1.53 -2.18 22.08
CA ASN A 289 -0.97 -3.53 22.07
C ASN A 289 -0.74 -4.12 23.47
N MET A 290 -0.25 -3.34 24.44
CA MET A 290 -0.04 -3.84 25.81
C MET A 290 -1.36 -4.10 26.53
N ILE A 291 -2.34 -3.22 26.36
CA ILE A 291 -3.66 -3.33 26.98
C ILE A 291 -4.36 -4.60 26.49
N MET A 292 -4.39 -4.79 25.16
CA MET A 292 -5.00 -5.98 24.54
C MET A 292 -4.24 -7.28 24.86
N GLN A 293 -2.90 -7.23 24.94
CA GLN A 293 -2.10 -8.38 25.34
C GLN A 293 -2.43 -8.81 26.78
N THR A 294 -2.53 -7.86 27.70
CA THR A 294 -2.92 -8.15 29.09
C THR A 294 -4.32 -8.76 29.14
N ALA A 295 -5.29 -8.18 28.43
CA ALA A 295 -6.64 -8.74 28.36
C ALA A 295 -6.63 -10.19 27.84
N PHE A 296 -5.86 -10.50 26.79
CA PHE A 296 -5.71 -11.86 26.28
C PHE A 296 -5.22 -12.85 27.35
N PHE A 297 -4.13 -12.55 28.05
CA PHE A 297 -3.58 -13.49 29.06
C PHE A 297 -4.56 -13.76 30.21
N ILE A 298 -5.27 -12.72 30.64
CA ILE A 298 -6.19 -12.81 31.77
C ILE A 298 -7.45 -13.60 31.39
N ILE A 299 -7.98 -13.37 30.20
CA ILE A 299 -9.23 -13.99 29.75
C ILE A 299 -8.99 -15.42 29.24
N SER A 300 -7.88 -15.66 28.52
CA SER A 300 -7.60 -16.98 27.93
C SER A 300 -7.32 -18.07 28.96
N GLY A 301 -6.81 -17.69 30.15
CA GLY A 301 -6.48 -18.64 31.21
C GLY A 301 -5.33 -19.61 30.89
N ILE A 302 -4.57 -19.37 29.81
CA ILE A 302 -3.42 -20.20 29.42
C ILE A 302 -2.34 -20.21 30.51
N LEU A 303 -2.21 -19.11 31.24
CA LEU A 303 -1.33 -18.97 32.40
C LEU A 303 -2.15 -18.53 33.62
N PRO A 304 -1.78 -18.96 34.84
CA PRO A 304 -2.31 -18.37 36.06
C PRO A 304 -2.11 -16.86 36.06
N LYS A 305 -3.12 -16.11 36.52
CA LYS A 305 -3.19 -14.64 36.46
C LYS A 305 -1.92 -13.96 36.98
N GLU A 306 -1.46 -14.37 38.16
CA GLU A 306 -0.31 -13.77 38.84
C GLU A 306 0.97 -13.99 38.03
N LYS A 307 1.17 -15.22 37.51
CA LYS A 307 2.31 -15.58 36.66
C LYS A 307 2.29 -14.82 35.34
N ALA A 308 1.12 -14.65 34.73
CA ALA A 308 0.97 -13.91 33.49
C ALA A 308 1.38 -12.43 33.66
N ILE A 309 0.92 -11.78 34.73
CA ILE A 309 1.27 -10.37 35.03
C ILE A 309 2.78 -10.23 35.25
N GLU A 310 3.39 -11.13 36.03
CA GLU A 310 4.83 -11.13 36.28
C GLU A 310 5.63 -11.29 34.98
N ALA A 311 5.25 -12.26 34.14
CA ALA A 311 5.92 -12.53 32.87
C ALA A 311 5.80 -11.35 31.89
N ILE A 312 4.62 -10.74 31.79
CA ILE A 312 4.39 -9.54 30.96
C ILE A 312 5.29 -8.40 31.44
N LYS A 313 5.28 -8.07 32.75
CA LYS A 313 6.09 -6.97 33.29
C LYS A 313 7.60 -7.25 33.12
N ARG A 314 8.05 -8.49 33.32
CA ARG A 314 9.44 -8.90 33.06
C ARG A 314 9.84 -8.66 31.61
N GLU A 315 8.99 -9.03 30.66
CA GLU A 315 9.30 -8.88 29.24
C GLU A 315 9.17 -7.43 28.75
N ILE A 316 8.29 -6.61 29.34
CA ILE A 316 8.27 -5.15 29.15
C ILE A 316 9.63 -4.55 29.56
N LYS A 317 10.15 -4.90 30.75
CA LYS A 317 11.45 -4.39 31.20
C LYS A 317 12.58 -4.79 30.26
N LYS A 318 12.58 -6.04 29.80
CA LYS A 318 13.56 -6.54 28.84
C LYS A 318 13.48 -5.83 27.48
N THR A 319 12.26 -5.60 26.98
CA THR A 319 12.02 -5.03 25.64
C THR A 319 12.22 -3.51 25.62
N TYR A 320 11.77 -2.81 26.66
CA TYR A 320 11.70 -1.35 26.71
C TYR A 320 12.68 -0.71 27.70
N GLY A 321 13.41 -1.48 28.50
CA GLY A 321 14.39 -0.93 29.46
C GLY A 321 15.44 -0.04 28.80
N ALA A 322 15.90 -0.39 27.60
CA ALA A 322 16.83 0.42 26.82
C ALA A 322 16.22 1.73 26.27
N LYS A 323 14.89 1.91 26.32
CA LYS A 323 14.19 3.13 25.90
C LYS A 323 13.95 4.13 27.05
N GLY A 324 14.38 3.79 28.26
CA GLY A 324 14.28 4.62 29.45
C GLY A 324 13.10 4.28 30.36
N GLU A 325 13.25 4.59 31.65
CA GLU A 325 12.32 4.19 32.72
C GLU A 325 10.91 4.75 32.52
N LYS A 326 10.78 5.96 31.97
CA LYS A 326 9.47 6.56 31.67
C LYS A 326 8.63 5.67 30.76
N ILE A 327 9.22 5.13 29.69
CA ILE A 327 8.52 4.25 28.75
C ILE A 327 8.15 2.93 29.43
N VAL A 328 9.04 2.36 30.24
CA VAL A 328 8.75 1.14 31.01
C VAL A 328 7.56 1.36 31.94
N GLN A 329 7.56 2.46 32.70
CA GLN A 329 6.49 2.79 33.64
C GLN A 329 5.15 3.02 32.95
N MET A 330 5.12 3.72 31.81
CA MET A 330 3.89 3.87 31.00
C MET A 330 3.33 2.52 30.56
N ASN A 331 4.18 1.57 30.17
CA ASN A 331 3.73 0.23 29.79
C ASN A 331 3.27 -0.60 31.01
N TYR A 332 3.87 -0.41 32.19
CA TYR A 332 3.37 -1.01 33.43
C TYR A 332 2.00 -0.48 33.82
N GLU A 333 1.82 0.84 33.74
CA GLU A 333 0.52 1.48 33.97
C GLU A 333 -0.54 0.96 33.00
N ALA A 334 -0.19 0.73 31.73
CA ALA A 334 -1.10 0.12 30.77
C ALA A 334 -1.55 -1.29 31.17
N VAL A 335 -0.65 -2.11 31.74
CA VAL A 335 -1.02 -3.44 32.29
C VAL A 335 -1.98 -3.27 33.47
N ASP A 336 -1.66 -2.38 34.40
CA ASP A 336 -2.44 -2.20 35.62
C ASP A 336 -3.84 -1.62 35.35
N LYS A 337 -3.94 -0.64 34.44
CA LYS A 337 -5.23 -0.10 33.98
C LYS A 337 -6.03 -1.13 33.20
N ALA A 338 -5.39 -1.94 32.35
CA ALA A 338 -6.10 -3.00 31.64
C ALA A 338 -6.78 -3.98 32.62
N LEU A 339 -6.09 -4.39 33.68
CA LEU A 339 -6.63 -5.31 34.69
C LEU A 339 -7.90 -4.80 35.40
N GLN A 340 -8.06 -3.47 35.49
CA GLN A 340 -9.19 -2.82 36.14
C GLN A 340 -10.38 -2.58 35.19
N ASN A 341 -10.15 -2.63 33.87
CA ASN A 341 -11.10 -2.20 32.84
C ASN A 341 -11.55 -3.31 31.89
N ILE A 342 -11.17 -4.57 32.13
CA ILE A 342 -11.74 -5.72 31.41
C ILE A 342 -13.14 -5.97 31.97
N VAL A 343 -14.15 -5.93 31.10
CA VAL A 343 -15.54 -6.12 31.50
C VAL A 343 -16.14 -7.28 30.72
N GLU A 344 -16.75 -8.22 31.45
CA GLU A 344 -17.60 -9.26 30.85
C GLU A 344 -18.99 -8.66 30.55
N VAL A 345 -19.47 -8.86 29.34
CA VAL A 345 -20.77 -8.38 28.88
C VAL A 345 -21.74 -9.56 28.86
N PRO A 346 -22.83 -9.51 29.64
CA PRO A 346 -23.89 -10.52 29.56
C PRO A 346 -24.49 -10.57 28.16
N ILE A 347 -24.56 -11.75 27.55
CA ILE A 347 -25.15 -11.93 26.22
C ILE A 347 -26.67 -12.14 26.37
N PRO A 348 -27.51 -11.28 25.77
CA PRO A 348 -28.96 -11.47 25.74
C PRO A 348 -29.38 -12.70 24.91
N ASP A 349 -30.60 -13.21 25.15
CA ASP A 349 -31.12 -14.39 24.43
C ASP A 349 -31.61 -14.09 23.00
N LYS A 350 -31.63 -12.82 22.60
CA LYS A 350 -32.22 -12.38 21.33
C LYS A 350 -31.34 -11.37 20.61
N VAL A 351 -31.35 -11.49 19.29
CA VAL A 351 -30.82 -10.48 18.39
C VAL A 351 -31.73 -9.26 18.42
N THR A 352 -31.19 -8.09 18.76
CA THR A 352 -31.91 -6.81 18.83
C THR A 352 -31.45 -5.83 17.75
N SER A 353 -30.26 -6.03 17.19
CA SER A 353 -29.67 -5.09 16.23
C SER A 353 -30.43 -5.04 14.92
N LYS A 354 -30.71 -3.81 14.47
CA LYS A 354 -31.19 -3.52 13.11
C LYS A 354 -30.02 -3.30 12.14
N LYS A 355 -28.81 -3.11 12.65
CA LYS A 355 -27.60 -2.95 11.84
C LYS A 355 -27.19 -4.32 11.32
N ARG A 356 -26.74 -4.35 10.07
CA ARG A 356 -26.21 -5.54 9.40
C ARG A 356 -24.78 -5.24 8.98
N ILE A 357 -23.98 -6.29 8.75
CA ILE A 357 -22.68 -6.13 8.11
C ILE A 357 -22.89 -5.44 6.76
N LYS A 358 -22.10 -4.40 6.50
CA LYS A 358 -22.19 -3.61 5.26
C LYS A 358 -21.58 -4.39 4.10
N PRO A 359 -22.10 -4.24 2.87
CA PRO A 359 -21.41 -4.69 1.67
C PRO A 359 -19.97 -4.14 1.61
N PRO A 360 -19.03 -4.88 0.99
CA PRO A 360 -17.62 -4.46 0.95
C PRO A 360 -17.37 -3.21 0.13
N VAL A 361 -18.25 -2.95 -0.82
CA VAL A 361 -18.25 -1.79 -1.71
C VAL A 361 -19.69 -1.32 -1.91
N PRO A 362 -19.91 -0.04 -2.26
CA PRO A 362 -21.23 0.49 -2.59
C PRO A 362 -21.95 -0.27 -3.72
N GLU A 363 -23.29 -0.26 -3.72
CA GLU A 363 -24.13 -0.94 -4.72
C GLU A 363 -23.99 -0.37 -6.15
N ASP A 364 -23.64 0.91 -6.25
CA ASP A 364 -23.38 1.62 -7.51
C ASP A 364 -21.95 1.39 -8.04
N ALA A 365 -21.13 0.60 -7.34
CA ALA A 365 -19.80 0.24 -7.83
C ALA A 365 -19.89 -0.62 -9.13
N PRO A 366 -18.89 -0.53 -10.02
CA PRO A 366 -18.85 -1.33 -11.24
C PRO A 366 -18.92 -2.84 -10.95
N GLU A 367 -19.46 -3.62 -11.89
CA GLU A 367 -19.70 -5.06 -11.68
C GLU A 367 -18.45 -5.84 -11.29
N PHE A 368 -17.31 -5.57 -11.94
CA PHE A 368 -16.03 -6.15 -11.58
C PHE A 368 -15.62 -5.78 -10.15
N VAL A 369 -15.87 -4.54 -9.73
CA VAL A 369 -15.56 -4.06 -8.38
C VAL A 369 -16.43 -4.77 -7.35
N LYS A 370 -17.73 -4.96 -7.61
CA LYS A 370 -18.63 -5.68 -6.70
C LYS A 370 -18.30 -7.16 -6.58
N ASN A 371 -18.16 -7.85 -7.71
CA ASN A 371 -18.11 -9.31 -7.73
C ASN A 371 -16.70 -9.87 -7.53
N VAL A 372 -15.66 -9.13 -7.92
CA VAL A 372 -14.26 -9.58 -7.84
C VAL A 372 -13.53 -8.81 -6.76
N THR A 373 -13.39 -7.49 -6.90
CA THR A 373 -12.67 -6.66 -5.92
C THR A 373 -13.29 -6.74 -4.53
N GLY A 374 -14.62 -6.66 -4.42
CA GLY A 374 -15.35 -6.73 -3.16
C GLY A 374 -15.13 -8.05 -2.42
N LYS A 375 -15.13 -9.19 -3.13
CA LYS A 375 -14.82 -10.49 -2.54
C LYS A 375 -13.40 -10.56 -1.99
N ILE A 376 -12.42 -10.03 -2.72
CA ILE A 376 -11.02 -10.00 -2.25
C ILE A 376 -10.89 -9.08 -1.03
N ILE A 377 -11.55 -7.93 -1.01
CA ILE A 377 -11.58 -7.00 0.14
C ILE A 377 -12.08 -7.72 1.40
N LEU A 378 -13.13 -8.55 1.29
CA LEU A 378 -13.67 -9.33 2.42
C LEU A 378 -12.77 -10.48 2.90
N GLY A 379 -11.69 -10.81 2.17
CA GLY A 379 -10.89 -12.00 2.43
C GLY A 379 -11.46 -13.29 1.82
N HIS A 380 -12.48 -13.19 0.95
CA HIS A 380 -13.08 -14.30 0.20
C HIS A 380 -12.52 -14.42 -1.23
N GLY A 381 -11.33 -13.87 -1.48
CA GLY A 381 -10.68 -13.95 -2.79
C GLY A 381 -10.37 -15.39 -3.23
N ASP A 382 -10.18 -16.29 -2.26
CA ASP A 382 -9.92 -17.71 -2.53
C ASP A 382 -11.10 -18.46 -3.16
N GLU A 383 -12.31 -17.92 -3.05
CA GLU A 383 -13.56 -18.47 -3.62
C GLU A 383 -13.78 -18.06 -5.09
N LEU A 384 -13.01 -17.08 -5.58
CA LEU A 384 -13.11 -16.63 -6.96
C LEU A 384 -12.67 -17.74 -7.92
N PRO A 385 -13.47 -18.04 -8.95
CA PRO A 385 -13.05 -18.98 -9.98
C PRO A 385 -11.97 -18.38 -10.89
N VAL A 386 -11.28 -19.24 -11.65
CA VAL A 386 -10.27 -18.81 -12.63
C VAL A 386 -10.89 -17.86 -13.66
N SER A 387 -12.13 -18.11 -14.10
CA SER A 387 -12.84 -17.24 -15.06
C SER A 387 -13.10 -15.81 -14.58
N ALA A 388 -13.01 -15.55 -13.27
CA ALA A 388 -13.24 -14.22 -12.70
C ALA A 388 -12.01 -13.31 -12.77
N ILE A 389 -10.81 -13.87 -13.02
CA ILE A 389 -9.55 -13.13 -13.03
C ILE A 389 -9.11 -12.90 -14.49
N PRO A 390 -8.75 -11.66 -14.88
CA PRO A 390 -8.18 -11.38 -16.20
C PRO A 390 -6.92 -12.22 -16.47
N ASP A 391 -6.80 -12.75 -17.68
CA ASP A 391 -5.73 -13.68 -18.08
C ASP A 391 -4.36 -13.03 -18.22
N ASP A 392 -4.33 -11.71 -18.42
CA ASP A 392 -3.13 -10.87 -18.47
C ASP A 392 -2.83 -10.13 -17.15
N GLY A 393 -3.71 -10.26 -16.15
CA GLY A 393 -3.60 -9.56 -14.87
C GLY A 393 -3.95 -8.06 -14.90
N THR A 394 -4.51 -7.55 -16.00
CA THR A 394 -4.94 -6.14 -16.11
C THR A 394 -6.11 -5.85 -15.16
N TRP A 395 -6.03 -4.78 -14.37
CA TRP A 395 -7.05 -4.43 -13.38
C TRP A 395 -7.69 -3.05 -13.65
N PRO A 396 -8.98 -2.83 -13.33
CA PRO A 396 -9.60 -1.51 -13.45
C PRO A 396 -8.94 -0.48 -12.53
N THR A 397 -8.75 0.73 -13.06
CA THR A 397 -8.27 1.89 -12.32
C THR A 397 -9.37 2.50 -11.44
N GLY A 398 -8.99 3.22 -10.38
CA GLY A 398 -9.88 4.06 -9.57
C GLY A 398 -10.74 3.26 -8.61
N THR A 399 -10.32 2.07 -8.23
CA THR A 399 -11.12 1.16 -7.41
C THR A 399 -11.02 1.45 -5.91
N THR A 400 -10.02 2.20 -5.44
CA THR A 400 -9.91 2.62 -4.02
C THR A 400 -11.07 3.50 -3.56
N GLN A 401 -11.72 4.24 -4.46
CA GLN A 401 -12.84 5.13 -4.11
C GLN A 401 -14.05 4.38 -3.51
N TYR A 402 -14.15 3.07 -3.77
CA TYR A 402 -15.23 2.20 -3.30
C TYR A 402 -14.89 1.49 -1.98
N GLU A 403 -13.64 1.54 -1.50
CA GLU A 403 -13.21 0.74 -0.34
C GLU A 403 -13.72 1.31 1.01
N LYS A 404 -13.78 2.64 1.13
CA LYS A 404 -14.28 3.38 2.31
C LYS A 404 -13.80 2.80 3.64
N ARG A 405 -12.48 2.64 3.79
CA ARG A 405 -11.81 1.79 4.80
C ARG A 405 -12.27 2.03 6.24
N ASN A 406 -12.57 3.28 6.60
CA ASN A 406 -12.99 3.74 7.91
C ASN A 406 -12.03 3.30 9.03
N ILE A 407 -10.80 3.82 8.98
CA ILE A 407 -9.70 3.43 9.89
C ILE A 407 -9.21 4.56 10.81
N ALA A 408 -9.65 5.80 10.59
CA ALA A 408 -9.26 6.92 11.42
C ALA A 408 -10.06 6.96 12.73
N VAL A 409 -9.38 7.16 13.87
CA VAL A 409 -10.06 7.48 15.12
C VAL A 409 -10.55 8.93 15.11
N HIS A 410 -9.68 9.83 14.64
CA HIS A 410 -9.94 11.26 14.53
C HIS A 410 -9.86 11.72 13.07
N ILE A 411 -10.71 12.68 12.68
CA ILE A 411 -10.71 13.30 11.35
C ILE A 411 -10.63 14.83 11.44
N PRO A 412 -10.10 15.50 10.40
CA PRO A 412 -10.03 16.96 10.39
C PRO A 412 -11.42 17.59 10.16
N VAL A 413 -11.78 18.61 10.94
CA VAL A 413 -13.01 19.40 10.83
C VAL A 413 -12.66 20.83 10.43
N TRP A 414 -13.30 21.33 9.37
CA TRP A 414 -13.04 22.65 8.80
C TRP A 414 -13.81 23.79 9.49
N GLU A 415 -13.13 24.92 9.71
CA GLU A 415 -13.68 26.17 10.25
C GLU A 415 -13.66 27.29 9.18
N PRO A 416 -14.78 27.57 8.50
CA PRO A 416 -14.83 28.50 7.37
C PRO A 416 -14.36 29.91 7.71
N ASN A 417 -14.74 30.42 8.88
CA ASN A 417 -14.49 31.80 9.30
C ASN A 417 -13.00 32.10 9.55
N VAL A 418 -12.23 31.09 9.93
CA VAL A 418 -10.78 31.21 10.18
C VAL A 418 -9.98 30.98 8.89
N CYS A 419 -10.56 30.27 7.92
CA CYS A 419 -9.85 29.79 6.75
C CYS A 419 -9.40 30.91 5.79
N ILE A 420 -8.12 30.85 5.41
CA ILE A 420 -7.52 31.75 4.40
C ILE A 420 -7.55 31.18 2.96
N GLN A 421 -8.10 29.97 2.78
CA GLN A 421 -8.28 29.32 1.47
C GLN A 421 -6.97 29.17 0.67
N CYS A 422 -5.90 28.72 1.34
CA CYS A 422 -4.57 28.58 0.74
C CYS A 422 -4.33 27.23 0.03
N GLY A 423 -5.15 26.22 0.29
CA GLY A 423 -5.01 24.87 -0.28
C GLY A 423 -3.91 23.98 0.31
N GLN A 424 -3.12 24.46 1.29
CA GLN A 424 -2.01 23.67 1.85
C GLN A 424 -2.47 22.35 2.49
N CYS A 425 -3.64 22.33 3.13
CA CYS A 425 -4.22 21.11 3.70
C CYS A 425 -4.48 20.02 2.64
N SER A 426 -5.04 20.39 1.48
CA SER A 426 -5.22 19.53 0.32
C SER A 426 -3.89 19.11 -0.31
N PHE A 427 -2.95 20.06 -0.39
CA PHE A 427 -1.64 19.84 -0.99
C PHE A 427 -0.88 18.71 -0.27
N VAL A 428 -0.78 18.77 1.05
CA VAL A 428 0.02 17.83 1.85
C VAL A 428 -0.70 16.53 2.17
N CYS A 429 -1.99 16.40 1.83
CA CYS A 429 -2.75 15.20 2.14
C CYS A 429 -2.20 14.01 1.34
N PRO A 430 -1.69 12.95 2.00
CA PRO A 430 -1.11 11.81 1.31
C PRO A 430 -2.15 10.87 0.68
N HIS A 431 -3.44 11.07 0.97
CA HIS A 431 -4.52 10.19 0.53
C HIS A 431 -5.59 10.93 -0.31
N ALA A 432 -5.40 12.21 -0.60
CA ALA A 432 -6.41 13.05 -1.27
C ALA A 432 -7.80 13.05 -0.58
N THR A 433 -7.82 12.90 0.74
CA THR A 433 -9.05 12.82 1.56
C THR A 433 -9.57 14.19 1.99
N ILE A 434 -8.80 15.25 1.77
CA ILE A 434 -9.24 16.63 1.95
C ILE A 434 -9.09 17.37 0.62
N ARG A 435 -10.20 17.93 0.13
CA ARG A 435 -10.28 18.57 -1.19
C ARG A 435 -10.94 19.93 -1.08
N MET A 436 -10.78 20.74 -2.11
CA MET A 436 -11.40 22.05 -2.19
C MET A 436 -12.00 22.31 -3.57
N LYS A 437 -13.15 22.99 -3.59
CA LYS A 437 -13.82 23.45 -4.81
C LYS A 437 -14.27 24.90 -4.64
N ALA A 438 -14.28 25.64 -5.75
CA ALA A 438 -15.01 26.89 -5.87
C ALA A 438 -16.10 26.75 -6.94
N TYR A 439 -17.33 27.13 -6.61
CA TYR A 439 -18.52 26.81 -7.41
C TYR A 439 -19.60 27.88 -7.25
N ASP A 440 -20.60 27.86 -8.13
CA ASP A 440 -21.68 28.85 -8.14
C ASP A 440 -22.57 28.74 -6.88
N PRO A 441 -22.94 29.85 -6.21
CA PRO A 441 -23.80 29.82 -5.04
C PRO A 441 -25.14 29.11 -5.22
N GLU A 442 -25.71 29.11 -6.44
CA GLU A 442 -27.00 28.48 -6.74
C GLU A 442 -26.98 26.96 -6.54
N LEU A 443 -25.79 26.34 -6.59
CA LEU A 443 -25.61 24.91 -6.37
C LEU A 443 -25.78 24.51 -4.89
N LEU A 444 -25.86 25.47 -3.95
CA LEU A 444 -26.07 25.19 -2.53
C LEU A 444 -27.55 24.99 -2.14
N LYS A 445 -28.49 25.11 -3.08
CA LYS A 445 -29.93 24.95 -2.78
C LYS A 445 -30.27 23.60 -2.16
N ASP A 446 -29.61 22.55 -2.65
CA ASP A 446 -29.80 21.16 -2.22
C ASP A 446 -28.69 20.68 -1.26
N ALA A 447 -27.91 21.61 -0.69
CA ALA A 447 -26.84 21.25 0.23
C ALA A 447 -27.40 20.66 1.53
N PRO A 448 -26.79 19.60 2.09
CA PRO A 448 -27.14 19.11 3.42
C PRO A 448 -27.08 20.24 4.46
N PRO A 449 -27.94 20.25 5.51
CA PRO A 449 -27.99 21.33 6.50
C PRO A 449 -26.65 21.62 7.19
N THR A 450 -25.78 20.61 7.22
CA THR A 450 -24.48 20.62 7.87
C THR A 450 -23.32 20.93 6.92
N PHE A 451 -23.61 21.10 5.63
CA PHE A 451 -22.60 21.35 4.61
C PHE A 451 -22.05 22.77 4.75
N LYS A 452 -20.77 22.87 5.10
CA LYS A 452 -20.10 24.16 5.33
C LYS A 452 -19.66 24.79 4.00
N SER A 453 -19.83 26.11 3.89
CA SER A 453 -19.29 26.91 2.78
C SER A 453 -18.85 28.30 3.26
N ALA A 454 -17.99 28.95 2.48
CA ALA A 454 -17.56 30.34 2.68
C ALA A 454 -17.48 31.05 1.32
N ASP A 455 -17.44 32.38 1.31
CA ASP A 455 -17.20 33.13 0.06
C ASP A 455 -15.79 32.88 -0.47
N ALA A 456 -15.65 32.61 -1.76
CA ALA A 456 -14.36 32.35 -2.38
C ALA A 456 -13.48 33.61 -2.39
N LYS A 457 -12.22 33.46 -1.95
CA LYS A 457 -11.20 34.51 -1.89
C LYS A 457 -10.32 34.44 -3.13
N GLY A 458 -10.20 35.54 -3.86
CA GLY A 458 -9.37 35.70 -5.06
C GLY A 458 -10.10 36.48 -6.14
N LYS A 459 -9.38 37.27 -6.94
CA LYS A 459 -9.98 38.14 -7.97
C LYS A 459 -10.81 37.34 -8.98
N ASP A 460 -10.27 36.22 -9.45
CA ASP A 460 -10.87 35.37 -10.49
C ASP A 460 -11.97 34.44 -9.96
N LEU A 461 -12.13 34.34 -8.63
CA LEU A 461 -13.14 33.52 -7.96
C LEU A 461 -14.26 34.36 -7.32
N LYS A 462 -14.27 35.67 -7.54
CA LYS A 462 -15.26 36.59 -6.95
C LYS A 462 -16.68 36.15 -7.34
N GLY A 463 -17.57 36.10 -6.35
CA GLY A 463 -18.98 35.69 -6.53
C GLY A 463 -19.21 34.18 -6.40
N LEU A 464 -18.16 33.37 -6.29
CA LEU A 464 -18.28 31.93 -6.04
C LEU A 464 -18.30 31.60 -4.54
N LYS A 465 -18.83 30.43 -4.21
CA LYS A 465 -18.68 29.78 -2.91
C LYS A 465 -17.47 28.86 -2.91
N PHE A 466 -16.91 28.63 -1.74
CA PHE A 466 -15.74 27.81 -1.50
C PHE A 466 -16.01 26.83 -0.36
N THR A 467 -15.62 25.58 -0.55
CA THR A 467 -15.66 24.56 0.50
C THR A 467 -14.35 23.78 0.53
N ILE A 468 -13.88 23.48 1.74
CA ILE A 468 -12.96 22.38 2.01
C ILE A 468 -13.79 21.24 2.61
N GLN A 469 -13.76 20.08 1.98
CA GLN A 469 -14.49 18.91 2.45
C GLN A 469 -13.54 17.72 2.66
N VAL A 470 -13.85 16.93 3.68
CA VAL A 470 -13.10 15.73 4.07
C VAL A 470 -13.91 14.49 3.71
N ALA A 471 -13.21 13.46 3.23
CA ALA A 471 -13.72 12.10 3.04
C ALA A 471 -13.56 11.34 4.38
N PRO A 472 -14.60 11.24 5.21
CA PRO A 472 -14.45 10.72 6.58
C PRO A 472 -13.96 9.27 6.60
N GLU A 473 -14.51 8.43 5.73
CA GLU A 473 -14.20 6.99 5.69
C GLU A 473 -12.91 6.65 4.94
N ASP A 474 -12.33 7.60 4.20
CA ASP A 474 -11.04 7.40 3.52
C ASP A 474 -9.87 8.06 4.26
N CYS A 475 -10.16 8.99 5.17
CA CYS A 475 -9.16 9.63 6.01
C CYS A 475 -8.45 8.61 6.90
N THR A 476 -7.13 8.77 7.05
CA THR A 476 -6.32 7.92 7.94
C THR A 476 -5.95 8.62 9.25
N GLY A 477 -6.51 9.81 9.52
CA GLY A 477 -6.27 10.55 10.76
C GLY A 477 -4.84 11.04 10.97
N CYS A 478 -4.03 11.22 9.91
CA CYS A 478 -2.60 11.51 10.06
C CYS A 478 -2.26 12.90 10.61
N GLY A 479 -3.21 13.84 10.63
CA GLY A 479 -3.00 15.20 11.16
C GLY A 479 -2.14 16.15 10.32
N SER A 480 -1.53 15.70 9.20
CA SER A 480 -0.63 16.53 8.38
C SER A 480 -1.28 17.82 7.88
N CYS A 481 -2.58 17.77 7.53
CA CYS A 481 -3.38 18.92 7.10
C CYS A 481 -3.60 19.96 8.22
N VAL A 482 -3.78 19.51 9.46
CA VAL A 482 -3.93 20.36 10.65
C VAL A 482 -2.59 20.97 11.04
N ASN A 483 -1.52 20.18 11.01
CA ASN A 483 -0.18 20.67 11.36
C ASN A 483 0.30 21.75 10.37
N VAL A 484 0.11 21.56 9.06
CA VAL A 484 0.52 22.55 8.06
C VAL A 484 -0.34 23.82 8.06
N CYS A 485 -1.56 23.78 8.59
CA CYS A 485 -2.49 24.90 8.52
C CYS A 485 -1.89 26.17 9.16
N PRO A 486 -1.68 27.25 8.38
CA PRO A 486 -1.08 28.49 8.89
C PRO A 486 -2.10 29.43 9.56
N ALA A 487 -3.39 29.16 9.39
CA ALA A 487 -4.47 30.01 9.88
C ALA A 487 -4.93 29.59 11.27
N TYR A 488 -4.97 30.57 12.17
CA TYR A 488 -5.39 30.46 13.56
C TYR A 488 -6.56 31.41 13.81
N GLU A 489 -7.51 30.95 14.62
CA GLU A 489 -8.49 31.83 15.21
C GLU A 489 -7.78 32.87 16.09
N LYS A 490 -8.38 34.06 16.20
CA LYS A 490 -7.85 35.14 17.01
C LYS A 490 -8.82 35.49 18.13
N ASP A 491 -8.29 35.76 19.32
CA ASP A 491 -9.07 36.31 20.42
C ASP A 491 -9.47 37.78 20.15
N ALA A 492 -10.21 38.37 21.09
CA ALA A 492 -10.69 39.75 20.97
C ALA A 492 -9.53 40.77 20.88
N GLU A 493 -8.38 40.43 21.44
CA GLU A 493 -7.14 41.20 21.44
C GLU A 493 -6.27 40.96 20.18
N GLY A 494 -6.68 40.04 19.30
CA GLY A 494 -6.00 39.73 18.04
C GLY A 494 -4.85 38.72 18.14
N ASN A 495 -4.63 38.09 19.30
CA ASN A 495 -3.65 37.03 19.50
C ASN A 495 -4.17 35.70 18.97
N LYS A 496 -3.27 34.82 18.53
CA LYS A 496 -3.63 33.48 18.04
C LYS A 496 -4.14 32.63 19.19
N THR A 497 -5.34 32.06 19.05
CA THR A 497 -5.82 30.99 19.94
C THR A 497 -5.14 29.65 19.56
N GLY A 498 -5.38 28.60 20.35
CA GLY A 498 -4.94 27.24 20.01
C GLY A 498 -5.72 26.60 18.85
N ARG A 499 -6.85 27.19 18.44
CA ARG A 499 -7.74 26.64 17.42
C ARG A 499 -7.33 27.11 16.02
N LYS A 500 -7.23 26.17 15.09
CA LYS A 500 -6.85 26.43 13.69
C LYS A 500 -8.08 26.47 12.78
N ALA A 501 -7.89 26.83 11.52
CA ALA A 501 -8.94 26.72 10.49
C ALA A 501 -9.34 25.26 10.17
N ILE A 502 -8.58 24.28 10.68
CA ILE A 502 -8.91 22.87 10.58
C ILE A 502 -8.33 22.15 11.80
N ASN A 503 -9.11 21.31 12.47
CA ASN A 503 -8.76 20.69 13.77
C ASN A 503 -9.10 19.19 13.76
N MET A 504 -8.37 18.36 14.49
CA MET A 504 -8.71 16.93 14.63
C MET A 504 -9.83 16.77 15.66
N GLU A 505 -10.89 16.05 15.31
CA GLU A 505 -12.04 15.75 16.18
C GLU A 505 -12.39 14.26 16.07
N LEU A 506 -13.10 13.71 17.06
CA LEU A 506 -13.51 12.31 17.07
C LEU A 506 -14.40 11.99 15.86
N GLN A 507 -14.10 10.92 15.13
CA GLN A 507 -14.79 10.61 13.88
C GLN A 507 -16.21 10.07 14.10
N GLU A 508 -16.38 9.14 15.05
CA GLU A 508 -17.61 8.34 15.17
C GLU A 508 -18.90 9.19 15.22
N PRO A 509 -18.98 10.28 16.02
CA PRO A 509 -20.18 11.12 16.06
C PRO A 509 -20.42 11.95 14.79
N LEU A 510 -19.39 12.15 13.96
CA LEU A 510 -19.43 13.00 12.77
C LEU A 510 -19.60 12.21 11.47
N ARG A 511 -19.28 10.90 11.49
CA ARG A 511 -19.10 10.10 10.28
C ARG A 511 -20.29 10.14 9.34
N GLU A 512 -21.50 9.84 9.82
CA GLU A 512 -22.68 9.71 8.96
C GLU A 512 -23.02 11.02 8.25
N GLN A 513 -23.01 12.12 9.00
CA GLN A 513 -23.20 13.47 8.47
C GLN A 513 -22.10 13.85 7.45
N GLU A 514 -20.83 13.58 7.77
CA GLU A 514 -19.73 13.93 6.87
C GLU A 514 -19.68 13.06 5.61
N VAL A 515 -20.23 11.84 5.64
CA VAL A 515 -20.45 11.02 4.44
C VAL A 515 -21.44 11.71 3.51
N GLU A 516 -22.57 12.21 4.04
CA GLU A 516 -23.55 12.96 3.26
C GLU A 516 -22.94 14.25 2.68
N ASN A 517 -22.25 15.04 3.51
CA ASN A 517 -21.53 16.24 3.06
C ASN A 517 -20.49 15.91 1.98
N TYR A 518 -19.77 14.79 2.09
CA TYR A 518 -18.77 14.38 1.11
C TYR A 518 -19.39 13.97 -0.21
N ASN A 519 -20.48 13.20 -0.17
CA ASN A 519 -21.21 12.81 -1.37
C ASN A 519 -21.76 14.05 -2.10
N PHE A 520 -22.33 15.00 -1.36
CA PHE A 520 -22.75 16.28 -1.93
C PHE A 520 -21.56 17.04 -2.55
N PHE A 521 -20.42 17.13 -1.87
CA PHE A 521 -19.21 17.75 -2.41
C PHE A 521 -18.72 17.09 -3.72
N LEU A 522 -18.79 15.76 -3.80
CA LEU A 522 -18.43 15.02 -5.01
C LEU A 522 -19.40 15.32 -6.17
N SER A 523 -20.68 15.55 -5.89
CA SER A 523 -21.70 15.90 -6.90
C SER A 523 -21.52 17.30 -7.49
N LEU A 524 -20.88 18.22 -6.76
CA LEU A 524 -20.58 19.56 -7.27
C LEU A 524 -19.61 19.50 -8.46
N PRO A 525 -19.75 20.37 -9.47
CA PRO A 525 -18.81 20.44 -10.57
C PRO A 525 -17.39 20.78 -10.07
N GLU A 526 -16.38 20.31 -10.80
CA GLU A 526 -15.00 20.75 -10.56
C GLU A 526 -14.87 22.26 -10.82
N THR A 527 -13.91 22.89 -10.16
CA THR A 527 -13.68 24.33 -10.32
C THR A 527 -13.30 24.64 -11.76
N ASP A 528 -13.94 25.64 -12.37
CA ASP A 528 -13.67 26.07 -13.75
C ASP A 528 -12.16 26.29 -13.97
N PRO A 529 -11.51 25.48 -14.85
CA PRO A 529 -10.09 25.57 -15.11
C PRO A 529 -9.63 26.95 -15.60
N SER A 530 -10.51 27.73 -16.25
CA SER A 530 -10.18 29.08 -16.73
C SER A 530 -10.02 30.11 -15.62
N LYS A 531 -10.52 29.81 -14.41
CA LYS A 531 -10.48 30.70 -13.24
C LYS A 531 -9.34 30.38 -12.28
N ILE A 532 -8.50 29.39 -12.59
CA ILE A 532 -7.41 28.92 -11.73
C ILE A 532 -6.08 28.92 -12.48
N ASN A 533 -5.00 29.22 -11.76
CA ASN A 533 -3.64 29.05 -12.27
C ASN A 533 -3.02 27.79 -11.66
N ILE A 534 -3.01 26.68 -12.42
CA ILE A 534 -2.47 25.39 -11.98
C ILE A 534 -0.99 25.43 -11.58
N ALA A 535 -0.23 26.44 -12.05
CA ALA A 535 1.17 26.64 -11.70
C ALA A 535 1.39 27.22 -10.29
N THR A 536 0.32 27.44 -9.53
CA THR A 536 0.38 27.88 -8.13
C THR A 536 -0.01 26.75 -7.18
N VAL A 537 0.49 26.81 -5.95
CA VAL A 537 0.09 25.86 -4.89
C VAL A 537 -1.43 25.84 -4.72
N LYS A 538 -2.08 27.01 -4.62
CA LYS A 538 -3.54 27.10 -4.48
C LYS A 538 -4.27 26.56 -5.72
N GLY A 539 -3.85 26.96 -6.91
CA GLY A 539 -4.51 26.59 -8.16
C GLY A 539 -4.43 25.10 -8.47
N SER A 540 -3.27 24.46 -8.24
CA SER A 540 -3.13 23.01 -8.41
C SER A 540 -4.11 22.21 -7.52
N GLN A 541 -4.51 22.75 -6.37
CA GLN A 541 -5.42 22.08 -5.43
C GLN A 541 -6.90 22.26 -5.73
N PHE A 542 -7.26 23.11 -6.70
CA PHE A 542 -8.61 23.12 -7.27
C PHE A 542 -8.81 22.05 -8.34
N VAL A 543 -7.72 21.45 -8.83
CA VAL A 543 -7.80 20.36 -9.81
C VAL A 543 -8.06 19.04 -9.09
N ARG A 544 -9.01 18.26 -9.62
CA ARG A 544 -9.30 16.92 -9.12
C ARG A 544 -8.01 16.08 -9.10
N PRO A 545 -7.62 15.51 -7.96
CA PRO A 545 -6.51 14.57 -7.91
C PRO A 545 -6.90 13.27 -8.63
N LEU A 546 -6.00 12.74 -9.48
CA LEU A 546 -6.19 11.44 -10.13
C LEU A 546 -5.37 10.32 -9.47
N PHE A 547 -4.97 10.54 -8.23
CA PHE A 547 -4.38 9.56 -7.33
C PHE A 547 -5.00 9.75 -5.94
N GLU A 548 -5.87 8.83 -5.52
CA GLU A 548 -6.71 8.99 -4.34
C GLU A 548 -6.82 7.72 -3.49
N TYR A 549 -6.88 7.91 -2.17
CA TYR A 549 -7.15 6.90 -1.15
C TYR A 549 -6.23 5.67 -1.19
N SER A 550 -4.96 5.89 -1.57
CA SER A 550 -3.97 4.81 -1.68
C SER A 550 -3.75 4.04 -0.37
N GLY A 551 -3.20 2.83 -0.47
CA GLY A 551 -2.83 1.99 0.68
C GLY A 551 -1.59 2.45 1.45
N CYS A 552 -1.10 3.68 1.26
CA CYS A 552 0.12 4.17 1.91
C CYS A 552 -0.08 4.44 3.42
N CYS A 553 1.01 4.55 4.16
CA CYS A 553 0.99 4.87 5.59
C CYS A 553 0.35 6.24 5.87
N ALA A 554 -0.25 6.42 7.05
CA ALA A 554 -0.71 7.71 7.54
C ALA A 554 0.46 8.71 7.58
N GLY A 555 0.32 9.84 6.86
CA GLY A 555 1.37 10.86 6.77
C GLY A 555 2.52 10.54 5.82
N CYS A 556 2.36 9.59 4.88
CA CYS A 556 3.39 9.23 3.90
C CYS A 556 3.96 10.46 3.16
N GLY A 557 5.29 10.54 3.04
CA GLY A 557 5.95 11.65 2.34
C GLY A 557 6.07 11.49 0.82
N GLU A 558 5.74 10.32 0.25
CA GLU A 558 5.87 10.05 -1.20
C GLU A 558 4.62 10.52 -1.98
N THR A 559 3.43 10.13 -1.53
CA THR A 559 2.19 10.28 -2.29
C THR A 559 1.73 11.72 -2.56
N PRO A 560 2.06 12.75 -1.76
CA PRO A 560 1.76 14.13 -2.15
C PRO A 560 2.42 14.55 -3.48
N TYR A 561 3.61 14.00 -3.80
CA TYR A 561 4.27 14.24 -5.09
C TYR A 561 3.52 13.59 -6.25
N ILE A 562 3.12 12.31 -6.10
CA ILE A 562 2.32 11.60 -7.12
C ILE A 562 0.98 12.28 -7.32
N LYS A 563 0.28 12.63 -6.23
CA LYS A 563 -0.99 13.37 -6.28
C LYS A 563 -0.82 14.68 -7.07
N LEU A 564 0.21 15.47 -6.76
CA LEU A 564 0.49 16.70 -7.50
C LEU A 564 0.77 16.44 -8.99
N MET A 565 1.60 15.45 -9.31
CA MET A 565 1.88 15.04 -10.70
C MET A 565 0.59 14.71 -11.45
N THR A 566 -0.34 13.98 -10.82
CA THR A 566 -1.64 13.69 -11.44
C THR A 566 -2.56 14.90 -11.58
N GLN A 567 -2.46 15.89 -10.69
CA GLN A 567 -3.22 17.15 -10.81
C GLN A 567 -2.67 18.03 -11.94
N LEU A 568 -1.39 17.92 -12.27
CA LEU A 568 -0.75 18.72 -13.31
C LEU A 568 -0.87 18.07 -14.71
N PHE A 569 -0.79 16.74 -14.81
CA PHE A 569 -0.63 16.05 -16.11
C PHE A 569 -1.51 14.80 -16.27
N GLY A 570 -2.34 14.47 -15.28
CA GLY A 570 -2.92 13.13 -15.13
C GLY A 570 -3.84 12.66 -16.25
N ASP A 571 -4.37 13.57 -17.05
CA ASP A 571 -5.19 13.34 -18.23
C ASP A 571 -4.40 12.77 -19.44
N ARG A 572 -3.07 12.73 -19.35
CA ARG A 572 -2.16 12.26 -20.41
C ARG A 572 -0.91 11.55 -19.89
N LEU A 573 -0.93 11.09 -18.64
CA LEU A 573 0.20 10.41 -17.99
C LEU A 573 0.35 8.95 -18.43
N TYR A 574 1.59 8.57 -18.68
CA TYR A 574 2.08 7.19 -18.78
C TYR A 574 3.12 6.98 -17.68
N ILE A 575 2.88 6.02 -16.78
CA ILE A 575 3.69 5.80 -15.60
C ILE A 575 4.30 4.40 -15.65
N GLY A 576 5.61 4.33 -15.82
CA GLY A 576 6.42 3.19 -15.40
C GLY A 576 6.76 3.34 -13.92
N ASN A 577 6.39 2.37 -13.09
CA ASN A 577 6.64 2.40 -11.67
C ASN A 577 7.60 1.29 -11.25
N ALA A 578 8.72 1.63 -10.62
CA ALA A 578 9.66 0.65 -10.07
C ALA A 578 9.05 -0.07 -8.87
N THR A 579 9.42 -1.34 -8.69
CA THR A 579 8.98 -2.09 -7.49
C THR A 579 9.50 -1.43 -6.21
N GLY A 580 8.63 -1.27 -5.22
CA GLY A 580 8.90 -0.52 -4.00
C GLY A 580 7.60 0.01 -3.37
N CYS A 581 7.70 0.95 -2.41
CA CYS A 581 6.52 1.54 -1.77
C CYS A 581 5.50 2.02 -2.80
N SER A 582 5.97 2.75 -3.83
CA SER A 582 5.14 3.31 -4.88
C SER A 582 4.36 2.28 -5.68
N SER A 583 4.95 1.12 -5.97
CA SER A 583 4.20 0.02 -6.58
C SER A 583 3.18 -0.61 -5.63
N ILE A 584 3.50 -0.71 -4.33
CA ILE A 584 2.62 -1.33 -3.35
C ILE A 584 1.39 -0.46 -3.09
N TYR A 585 1.54 0.81 -2.74
CA TYR A 585 0.35 1.65 -2.55
C TYR A 585 -0.28 2.08 -3.88
N GLY A 586 0.44 1.97 -5.01
CA GLY A 586 0.02 2.42 -6.34
C GLY A 586 -0.69 1.37 -7.20
N GLY A 587 -0.49 0.08 -6.92
CA GLY A 587 -1.07 -0.98 -7.75
C GLY A 587 -1.19 -2.34 -7.07
N ASN A 588 -1.12 -2.41 -5.74
CA ASN A 588 -1.37 -3.66 -5.03
C ASN A 588 -2.87 -4.00 -5.01
N LEU A 589 -3.21 -5.07 -5.73
CA LEU A 589 -4.57 -5.58 -5.86
C LEU A 589 -5.18 -5.95 -4.50
N PRO A 590 -6.51 -5.79 -4.32
CA PRO A 590 -7.51 -5.64 -5.38
C PRO A 590 -7.91 -4.18 -5.70
N THR A 591 -7.27 -3.19 -5.09
CA THR A 591 -7.64 -1.77 -5.24
C THR A 591 -6.50 -0.92 -5.79
N THR A 592 -6.80 -0.03 -6.73
CA THR A 592 -5.83 0.87 -7.37
C THR A 592 -6.22 2.34 -7.15
N PRO A 593 -5.31 3.23 -6.74
CA PRO A 593 -5.59 4.64 -6.44
C PRO A 593 -5.61 5.58 -7.65
N TYR A 594 -5.03 5.19 -8.78
CA TYR A 594 -5.04 6.01 -9.99
C TYR A 594 -6.47 6.04 -10.54
N THR A 595 -7.06 7.22 -10.73
CA THR A 595 -8.47 7.36 -11.14
C THR A 595 -8.59 8.18 -12.44
N LYS A 596 -9.84 8.43 -12.86
CA LYS A 596 -10.16 9.09 -14.13
C LYS A 596 -10.88 10.42 -13.89
N ARG A 597 -10.74 11.34 -14.83
CA ARG A 597 -11.62 12.51 -14.99
C ARG A 597 -13.02 12.05 -15.40
N ALA A 598 -13.96 13.00 -15.41
CA ALA A 598 -15.33 12.77 -15.87
C ALA A 598 -15.42 12.31 -17.33
N ASP A 599 -14.44 12.66 -18.18
CA ASP A 599 -14.35 12.22 -19.57
C ASP A 599 -13.66 10.85 -19.76
N GLY A 600 -13.37 10.14 -18.66
CA GLY A 600 -12.74 8.83 -18.67
C GLY A 600 -11.21 8.83 -18.85
N ARG A 601 -10.57 9.99 -19.00
CA ARG A 601 -9.11 10.10 -19.14
C ARG A 601 -8.42 10.07 -17.78
N GLY A 602 -7.30 9.38 -17.66
CA GLY A 602 -6.51 9.28 -16.44
C GLY A 602 -5.15 8.63 -16.68
N PRO A 603 -4.33 8.48 -15.63
CA PRO A 603 -3.00 7.92 -15.75
C PRO A 603 -3.03 6.45 -16.21
N THR A 604 -2.20 6.11 -17.19
CA THR A 604 -1.83 4.73 -17.47
C THR A 604 -0.70 4.35 -16.52
N TRP A 605 -0.81 3.22 -15.83
CA TRP A 605 0.15 2.80 -14.82
C TRP A 605 0.54 1.34 -15.01
N SER A 606 1.84 1.04 -14.92
CA SER A 606 2.35 -0.33 -14.93
C SER A 606 3.61 -0.45 -14.08
N ASN A 607 3.78 -1.60 -13.42
CA ASN A 607 5.00 -2.01 -12.74
C ASN A 607 5.58 -3.23 -13.47
N SER A 608 6.76 -3.06 -14.07
CA SER A 608 7.53 -4.17 -14.65
C SER A 608 8.30 -4.88 -13.54
N LEU A 609 9.55 -4.51 -13.28
CA LEU A 609 10.37 -5.07 -12.21
C LEU A 609 10.95 -3.97 -11.31
N PHE A 610 11.87 -4.36 -10.42
CA PHE A 610 12.54 -3.43 -9.53
C PHE A 610 13.69 -2.71 -10.24
N GLU A 611 14.40 -3.42 -11.10
CA GLU A 611 15.66 -3.05 -11.72
C GLU A 611 15.52 -2.28 -13.03
N ASP A 612 14.42 -2.48 -13.77
CA ASP A 612 14.29 -2.09 -15.19
C ASP A 612 13.40 -0.86 -15.45
N ASN A 613 12.96 -0.17 -14.40
CA ASN A 613 11.87 0.79 -14.54
C ASN A 613 12.20 2.00 -15.46
N ALA A 614 13.47 2.41 -15.52
CA ALA A 614 13.85 3.53 -16.39
C ALA A 614 13.73 3.09 -17.86
N GLU A 615 14.26 1.91 -18.17
CA GLU A 615 14.24 1.25 -19.48
C GLU A 615 12.81 0.92 -19.90
N PHE A 616 11.98 0.47 -18.96
CA PHE A 616 10.58 0.19 -19.18
C PHE A 616 9.80 1.46 -19.59
N ALA A 617 9.99 2.56 -18.86
CA ALA A 617 9.38 3.84 -19.21
C ALA A 617 9.95 4.42 -20.52
N LEU A 618 11.23 4.19 -20.83
CA LEU A 618 11.82 4.51 -22.13
C LEU A 618 11.15 3.71 -23.26
N GLY A 619 10.85 2.44 -23.04
CA GLY A 619 10.04 1.64 -23.97
C GLY A 619 8.64 2.24 -24.21
N MET A 620 7.99 2.77 -23.16
CA MET A 620 6.74 3.52 -23.32
C MET A 620 6.92 4.79 -24.16
N ARG A 621 8.00 5.55 -23.93
CA ARG A 621 8.35 6.75 -24.73
C ARG A 621 8.47 6.42 -26.21
N PHE A 622 9.29 5.42 -26.56
CA PHE A 622 9.45 4.98 -27.94
C PHE A 622 8.14 4.50 -28.56
N THR A 623 7.30 3.82 -27.79
CA THR A 623 5.97 3.40 -28.26
C THR A 623 5.10 4.61 -28.58
N VAL A 624 5.01 5.60 -27.69
CA VAL A 624 4.24 6.82 -27.91
C VAL A 624 4.74 7.57 -29.15
N ASP A 625 6.05 7.71 -29.32
CA ASP A 625 6.64 8.39 -30.50
C ASP A 625 6.32 7.66 -31.79
N LYS A 626 6.47 6.33 -31.79
CA LYS A 626 6.21 5.54 -32.99
C LYS A 626 4.74 5.59 -33.39
N LEU A 627 3.82 5.49 -32.43
CA LEU A 627 2.38 5.57 -32.70
C LEU A 627 1.96 6.97 -33.15
N LYS A 628 2.56 8.04 -32.60
CA LYS A 628 2.36 9.41 -33.08
C LYS A 628 2.85 9.56 -34.53
N ALA A 629 4.05 9.06 -34.85
CA ALA A 629 4.60 9.13 -36.20
C ALA A 629 3.70 8.39 -37.22
N GLN A 630 3.21 7.21 -36.86
CA GLN A 630 2.25 6.46 -37.68
C GLN A 630 0.91 7.21 -37.84
N ALA A 631 0.40 7.84 -36.78
CA ALA A 631 -0.81 8.65 -36.87
C ALA A 631 -0.63 9.83 -37.83
N LEU A 632 0.51 10.52 -37.80
CA LEU A 632 0.81 11.62 -38.72
C LEU A 632 0.95 11.15 -40.17
N GLU A 633 1.61 10.02 -40.41
CA GLU A 633 1.73 9.44 -41.75
C GLU A 633 0.36 9.06 -42.34
N LEU A 634 -0.51 8.43 -41.54
CA LEU A 634 -1.86 8.10 -41.96
C LEU A 634 -2.73 9.36 -42.17
N LEU A 635 -2.55 10.38 -41.33
CA LEU A 635 -3.22 11.67 -41.49
C LEU A 635 -2.86 12.30 -42.83
N ASP A 636 -1.57 12.30 -43.21
CA ASP A 636 -1.10 12.81 -44.49
C ASP A 636 -1.65 12.01 -45.68
N ARG A 637 -1.69 10.66 -45.60
CA ARG A 637 -2.25 9.81 -46.66
C ARG A 637 -3.75 10.03 -46.89
N LEU A 638 -4.48 10.37 -45.82
CA LEU A 638 -5.92 10.63 -45.89
C LEU A 638 -6.26 12.09 -46.22
N ALA A 639 -5.27 12.99 -46.20
CA ALA A 639 -5.45 14.43 -46.40
C ALA A 639 -6.10 14.80 -47.74
N ASP A 640 -5.79 14.08 -48.81
CA ASP A 640 -6.35 14.31 -50.15
C ASP A 640 -7.51 13.37 -50.52
N THR A 641 -7.93 12.50 -49.60
CA THR A 641 -9.06 11.57 -49.79
C THR A 641 -10.18 11.88 -48.81
N THR A 642 -10.31 11.10 -47.75
CA THR A 642 -11.37 11.22 -46.72
C THR A 642 -11.36 12.58 -46.03
N LEU A 643 -10.21 13.25 -45.96
CA LEU A 643 -10.04 14.55 -45.32
C LEU A 643 -9.83 15.70 -46.32
N ALA A 644 -10.14 15.50 -47.61
CA ALA A 644 -9.93 16.51 -48.66
C ALA A 644 -10.67 17.84 -48.40
N ASN A 645 -11.81 17.79 -47.70
CA ASN A 645 -12.59 18.97 -47.29
C ASN A 645 -12.22 19.50 -45.89
N ALA A 646 -11.14 18.99 -45.29
CA ALA A 646 -10.71 19.29 -43.93
C ALA A 646 -9.20 19.58 -43.85
N LYS A 647 -8.60 20.11 -44.93
CA LYS A 647 -7.17 20.40 -45.00
C LYS A 647 -6.67 21.34 -43.89
N GLU A 648 -7.47 22.34 -43.53
CA GLU A 648 -7.17 23.26 -42.42
C GLU A 648 -7.07 22.50 -41.09
N LEU A 649 -8.01 21.58 -40.81
CA LEU A 649 -7.96 20.74 -39.61
C LEU A 649 -6.70 19.86 -39.57
N VAL A 650 -6.29 19.30 -40.72
CA VAL A 650 -5.07 18.49 -40.82
C VAL A 650 -3.83 19.33 -40.46
N GLU A 651 -3.70 20.53 -41.03
CA GLU A 651 -2.59 21.43 -40.72
C GLU A 651 -2.62 21.93 -39.28
N ASP A 652 -3.80 22.27 -38.75
CA ASP A 652 -3.98 22.68 -37.36
C ASP A 652 -3.56 21.58 -36.38
N ILE A 653 -3.89 20.32 -36.69
CA ILE A 653 -3.49 19.16 -35.88
C ILE A 653 -1.97 18.99 -35.86
N LYS A 654 -1.32 19.16 -37.02
CA LYS A 654 0.13 18.99 -37.17
C LYS A 654 0.92 20.10 -36.47
N ASN A 655 0.41 21.33 -36.51
CA ASN A 655 1.10 22.52 -36.02
C ASN A 655 0.62 23.01 -34.64
N ALA A 656 -0.25 22.24 -33.96
CA ALA A 656 -0.80 22.64 -32.68
C ALA A 656 0.26 22.84 -31.58
N ASP A 657 0.24 24.02 -30.95
CA ASP A 657 0.98 24.25 -29.72
C ASP A 657 0.31 23.49 -28.56
N GLN A 658 1.08 22.56 -27.99
CA GLN A 658 0.68 21.69 -26.89
C GLN A 658 1.53 21.92 -25.63
N SER A 659 2.18 23.08 -25.52
CA SER A 659 3.03 23.47 -24.38
C SER A 659 2.24 23.79 -23.10
N THR A 660 0.93 24.04 -23.22
CA THR A 660 0.04 24.38 -22.10
C THR A 660 -1.15 23.43 -22.01
N GLN A 661 -1.76 23.32 -20.82
CA GLN A 661 -2.98 22.52 -20.65
C GLN A 661 -4.11 22.99 -21.58
N LYS A 662 -4.23 24.30 -21.82
CA LYS A 662 -5.22 24.85 -22.75
C LYS A 662 -4.97 24.35 -24.18
N GLY A 663 -3.72 24.40 -24.66
CA GLY A 663 -3.35 23.89 -25.98
C GLY A 663 -3.60 22.38 -26.14
N ILE A 664 -3.41 21.61 -25.06
CA ILE A 664 -3.76 20.18 -25.02
C ILE A 664 -5.27 19.96 -25.20
N GLU A 665 -6.12 20.71 -24.49
CA GLU A 665 -7.59 20.58 -24.63
C GLU A 665 -8.08 21.04 -26.03
N GLU A 666 -7.47 22.09 -26.59
CA GLU A 666 -7.73 22.51 -27.97
C GLU A 666 -7.34 21.43 -28.98
N GLN A 667 -6.17 20.80 -28.82
CA GLN A 667 -5.76 19.69 -29.67
C GLN A 667 -6.70 18.50 -29.56
N ARG A 668 -7.21 18.18 -28.36
CA ARG A 668 -8.23 17.14 -28.20
C ARG A 668 -9.49 17.46 -28.98
N ALA A 669 -9.97 18.70 -28.95
CA ALA A 669 -11.13 19.09 -29.74
C ALA A 669 -10.90 18.87 -31.24
N ARG A 670 -9.70 19.18 -31.75
CA ARG A 670 -9.30 18.89 -33.15
C ARG A 670 -9.27 17.39 -33.44
N VAL A 671 -8.71 16.58 -32.53
CA VAL A 671 -8.64 15.12 -32.68
C VAL A 671 -10.04 14.47 -32.63
N GLU A 672 -10.95 14.95 -31.79
CA GLU A 672 -12.33 14.46 -31.80
C GLU A 672 -13.06 14.83 -33.10
N GLU A 673 -12.82 16.03 -33.65
CA GLU A 673 -13.34 16.38 -34.98
C GLU A 673 -12.74 15.50 -36.09
N LEU A 674 -11.44 15.19 -36.02
CA LEU A 674 -10.80 14.24 -36.93
C LEU A 674 -11.48 12.86 -36.86
N LYS A 675 -11.68 12.32 -35.66
CA LYS A 675 -12.38 11.04 -35.46
C LYS A 675 -13.79 11.06 -36.04
N ARG A 676 -14.54 12.16 -35.86
CA ARG A 676 -15.87 12.30 -36.49
C ARG A 676 -15.79 12.21 -38.02
N LYS A 677 -14.84 12.89 -38.65
CA LYS A 677 -14.66 12.84 -40.11
C LYS A 677 -14.23 11.46 -40.62
N LEU A 678 -13.45 10.71 -39.83
CA LEU A 678 -13.02 9.35 -40.17
C LEU A 678 -14.13 8.30 -40.02
N SER A 679 -15.15 8.55 -39.20
CA SER A 679 -16.17 7.53 -38.83
C SER A 679 -16.95 6.93 -40.00
N GLY A 680 -17.04 7.62 -41.14
CA GLY A 680 -17.69 7.14 -42.36
C GLY A 680 -16.78 6.36 -43.31
N ASP A 681 -15.46 6.35 -43.08
CA ASP A 681 -14.49 5.69 -43.94
C ASP A 681 -14.08 4.31 -43.39
N ASN A 682 -14.31 3.28 -44.19
CA ASN A 682 -14.02 1.89 -43.85
C ASN A 682 -12.67 1.39 -44.38
N SER A 683 -11.87 2.26 -45.00
CA SER A 683 -10.51 1.96 -45.44
C SER A 683 -9.66 1.44 -44.27
N PRO A 684 -8.72 0.52 -44.52
CA PRO A 684 -7.76 0.09 -43.51
C PRO A 684 -7.02 1.28 -42.88
N GLU A 685 -6.66 2.27 -43.67
CA GLU A 685 -5.97 3.48 -43.24
C GLU A 685 -6.79 4.31 -42.26
N ALA A 686 -8.08 4.57 -42.55
CA ALA A 686 -8.94 5.32 -41.64
C ALA A 686 -9.21 4.57 -40.34
N LYS A 687 -9.38 3.24 -40.41
CA LYS A 687 -9.53 2.39 -39.21
C LYS A 687 -8.26 2.41 -38.35
N SER A 688 -7.08 2.31 -38.97
CA SER A 688 -5.81 2.44 -38.25
C SER A 688 -5.66 3.82 -37.64
N LEU A 689 -5.93 4.90 -38.39
CA LEU A 689 -5.83 6.26 -37.85
C LEU A 689 -6.82 6.48 -36.71
N MET A 690 -8.04 5.94 -36.78
CA MET A 690 -9.02 6.00 -35.69
C MET A 690 -8.45 5.45 -34.37
N THR A 691 -7.75 4.32 -34.41
CA THR A 691 -7.13 3.72 -33.22
C THR A 691 -5.90 4.48 -32.71
N LEU A 692 -5.24 5.24 -33.59
CA LEU A 692 -4.00 5.95 -33.29
C LEU A 692 -4.19 7.46 -33.04
N ALA A 693 -5.36 8.02 -33.37
CA ALA A 693 -5.60 9.46 -33.39
C ALA A 693 -5.34 10.12 -32.02
N ASP A 694 -5.58 9.39 -30.93
CA ASP A 694 -5.28 9.90 -29.58
C ASP A 694 -3.79 10.18 -29.35
N TYR A 695 -2.86 9.56 -30.09
CA TYR A 695 -1.42 9.82 -30.02
C TYR A 695 -1.00 11.14 -30.69
N LEU A 696 -1.91 11.82 -31.40
CA LEU A 696 -1.69 13.20 -31.89
C LEU A 696 -1.75 14.22 -30.75
N VAL A 697 -2.32 13.85 -29.59
CA VAL A 697 -2.25 14.60 -28.35
C VAL A 697 -0.99 14.18 -27.58
N LYS A 698 -0.12 15.13 -27.21
CA LYS A 698 1.13 14.88 -26.46
C LYS A 698 0.87 14.03 -25.22
N LYS A 699 1.65 12.97 -25.01
CA LYS A 699 1.66 12.17 -23.77
C LYS A 699 2.84 12.56 -22.90
N SER A 700 2.66 12.45 -21.59
CA SER A 700 3.69 12.72 -20.58
C SER A 700 4.15 11.40 -19.99
N VAL A 701 5.38 10.98 -20.30
CA VAL A 701 5.94 9.69 -19.87
C VAL A 701 6.82 9.90 -18.64
N TRP A 702 6.52 9.15 -17.58
CA TRP A 702 7.17 9.24 -16.28
C TRP A 702 7.66 7.87 -15.81
N ALA A 703 8.90 7.80 -15.35
CA ALA A 703 9.40 6.71 -14.53
C ALA A 703 9.43 7.15 -13.07
N ILE A 704 8.67 6.50 -12.20
CA ILE A 704 8.63 6.82 -10.76
C ILE A 704 9.13 5.65 -9.91
N GLY A 705 9.85 5.94 -8.83
CA GLY A 705 10.35 4.90 -7.93
C GLY A 705 11.04 5.46 -6.69
N GLY A 706 11.36 4.58 -5.76
CA GLY A 706 12.07 4.95 -4.52
C GLY A 706 13.58 5.05 -4.71
N ASP A 707 14.28 5.49 -3.65
CA ASP A 707 15.74 5.62 -3.67
C ASP A 707 16.49 4.30 -3.91
N GLY A 708 15.96 3.17 -3.44
CA GLY A 708 16.59 1.87 -3.70
C GLY A 708 16.63 1.46 -5.17
N TRP A 709 15.65 1.86 -5.96
CA TRP A 709 15.71 1.71 -7.40
C TRP A 709 16.73 2.69 -8.00
N GLY A 710 16.49 3.99 -7.80
CA GLY A 710 17.23 5.02 -8.54
C GLY A 710 18.71 5.13 -8.17
N TYR A 711 19.08 4.84 -6.92
CA TYR A 711 20.48 4.95 -6.48
C TYR A 711 21.24 3.63 -6.60
N ASP A 712 20.55 2.48 -6.51
CA ASP A 712 21.16 1.16 -6.44
C ASP A 712 20.87 0.27 -7.65
N ILE A 713 19.80 -0.53 -7.59
CA ILE A 713 19.62 -1.66 -8.52
C ILE A 713 19.31 -1.19 -9.94
N GLY A 714 18.52 -0.12 -10.09
CA GLY A 714 18.16 0.45 -11.40
C GLY A 714 19.02 1.65 -11.79
N TYR A 715 20.07 1.98 -11.03
CA TYR A 715 20.90 3.15 -11.33
C TYR A 715 21.54 3.08 -12.72
N GLY A 716 21.98 1.89 -13.16
CA GLY A 716 22.54 1.72 -14.51
C GLY A 716 21.52 2.08 -15.59
N GLY A 717 20.26 1.65 -15.42
CA GLY A 717 19.15 2.02 -16.28
C GLY A 717 18.84 3.51 -16.24
N VAL A 718 18.73 4.10 -15.05
CA VAL A 718 18.49 5.55 -14.87
C VAL A 718 19.58 6.38 -15.55
N ASP A 719 20.84 6.03 -15.36
CA ASP A 719 21.97 6.71 -16.01
C ASP A 719 21.87 6.62 -17.54
N HIS A 720 21.66 5.41 -18.08
CA HIS A 720 21.54 5.20 -19.53
C HIS A 720 20.34 5.95 -20.14
N VAL A 721 19.17 5.91 -19.50
CA VAL A 721 17.97 6.58 -19.98
C VAL A 721 18.12 8.10 -19.94
N LEU A 722 18.71 8.67 -18.88
CA LEU A 722 18.97 10.11 -18.83
C LEU A 722 20.05 10.53 -19.86
N ALA A 723 21.03 9.68 -20.14
CA ALA A 723 22.04 9.94 -21.16
C ALA A 723 21.50 9.90 -22.60
N SER A 724 20.35 9.24 -22.83
CA SER A 724 19.79 9.04 -24.18
C SER A 724 19.36 10.34 -24.87
N GLY A 725 19.04 11.39 -24.11
CA GLY A 725 18.48 12.63 -24.65
C GLY A 725 16.98 12.58 -24.95
N GLU A 726 16.32 11.44 -24.71
CA GLU A 726 14.88 11.27 -24.97
C GLU A 726 14.01 12.06 -24.00
N ASN A 727 12.84 12.52 -24.46
CA ASN A 727 11.89 13.30 -23.66
C ASN A 727 11.13 12.41 -22.66
N ILE A 728 11.76 12.16 -21.51
CA ILE A 728 11.24 11.33 -20.42
C ILE A 728 11.50 11.97 -19.06
N ASN A 729 10.52 11.88 -18.17
CA ASN A 729 10.62 12.37 -16.81
C ASN A 729 10.90 11.22 -15.84
N ILE A 730 11.85 11.41 -14.93
CA ILE A 730 12.17 10.46 -13.86
C ILE A 730 11.95 11.16 -12.52
N MET A 731 11.17 10.55 -11.63
CA MET A 731 11.00 11.02 -10.25
C MET A 731 11.43 9.96 -9.24
N ILE A 732 12.50 10.25 -8.51
CA ILE A 732 12.98 9.44 -7.39
C ILE A 732 12.40 10.01 -6.09
N MET A 733 11.51 9.27 -5.45
CA MET A 733 10.97 9.58 -4.13
C MET A 733 11.94 9.05 -3.07
N ASP A 734 12.83 9.92 -2.62
CA ASP A 734 13.97 9.56 -1.79
C ASP A 734 13.60 9.52 -0.30
N THR A 735 13.43 8.30 0.21
CA THR A 735 13.20 8.04 1.63
C THR A 735 14.49 7.75 2.40
N GLU A 736 15.60 7.69 1.67
CA GLU A 736 16.96 7.37 2.10
C GLU A 736 17.12 5.97 2.71
N VAL A 737 16.20 5.05 2.45
CA VAL A 737 16.24 3.64 2.86
C VAL A 737 15.33 2.81 1.95
N TYR A 738 15.50 1.48 1.93
CA TYR A 738 14.54 0.60 1.27
C TYR A 738 13.31 0.48 2.15
N SER A 739 12.42 1.45 2.03
CA SER A 739 11.25 1.59 2.89
C SER A 739 10.34 0.36 2.80
N ASN A 740 10.20 -0.27 1.62
CA ASN A 740 9.30 -1.41 1.41
C ASN A 740 9.69 -2.65 2.21
N THR A 741 10.95 -3.02 2.12
CA THR A 741 11.46 -4.30 2.62
C THR A 741 11.85 -4.25 4.10
N GLY A 742 11.55 -3.17 4.82
CA GLY A 742 11.79 -3.06 6.26
C GLY A 742 12.89 -2.08 6.66
N GLY A 743 13.33 -1.19 5.76
CA GLY A 743 14.30 -0.13 6.07
C GLY A 743 15.75 -0.60 5.97
N GLN A 744 16.12 -1.25 4.87
CA GLN A 744 17.51 -1.55 4.54
C GLN A 744 18.26 -0.29 4.10
N MET A 745 19.57 -0.31 4.33
CA MET A 745 20.48 0.72 3.83
C MET A 745 20.48 0.75 2.29
N SER A 746 20.40 1.96 1.72
CA SER A 746 20.63 2.26 0.31
C SER A 746 21.87 3.12 0.12
N LYS A 747 22.34 3.31 -1.12
CA LYS A 747 23.35 4.36 -1.38
C LYS A 747 22.83 5.78 -1.11
N ALA A 748 21.51 5.96 -1.01
CA ALA A 748 20.89 7.23 -0.61
C ALA A 748 20.85 7.45 0.91
N THR A 749 21.06 6.40 1.74
CA THR A 749 21.10 6.54 3.20
C THR A 749 22.20 7.53 3.63
N PRO A 750 21.90 8.48 4.53
CA PRO A 750 22.89 9.43 5.02
C PRO A 750 23.90 8.79 5.96
N ARG A 751 25.08 9.41 6.07
CA ARG A 751 26.10 9.01 7.04
C ARG A 751 25.54 9.11 8.45
N GLY A 752 25.82 8.09 9.28
CA GLY A 752 25.36 8.05 10.68
C GLY A 752 23.96 7.47 10.87
N ALA A 753 23.13 7.39 9.83
CA ALA A 753 21.82 6.77 9.96
C ALA A 753 21.94 5.26 10.16
N VAL A 754 21.14 4.74 11.09
CA VAL A 754 20.99 3.31 11.37
C VAL A 754 19.88 2.73 10.51
N ALA A 755 20.21 1.67 9.78
CA ALA A 755 19.30 0.89 8.95
C ALA A 755 19.70 -0.60 9.01
N GLN A 756 18.89 -1.50 8.45
CA GLN A 756 19.38 -2.87 8.23
C GLN A 756 20.60 -2.85 7.30
N PHE A 757 21.60 -3.70 7.57
CA PHE A 757 22.94 -3.65 6.96
C PHE A 757 23.78 -2.40 7.27
N ALA A 758 23.29 -1.50 8.13
CA ALA A 758 24.01 -0.35 8.67
C ALA A 758 23.72 -0.17 10.18
N ALA A 759 23.72 -1.26 10.94
CA ALA A 759 23.32 -1.27 12.35
C ALA A 759 24.17 -0.34 13.24
N ALA A 760 25.45 -0.14 12.89
CA ALA A 760 26.38 0.75 13.59
C ALA A 760 26.47 2.15 12.95
N GLY A 761 25.43 2.56 12.19
CA GLY A 761 25.42 3.78 11.40
C GLY A 761 26.17 3.63 10.07
N LYS A 762 25.60 4.15 8.99
CA LYS A 762 26.26 4.14 7.67
C LYS A 762 27.55 4.95 7.71
N ARG A 763 28.64 4.35 7.18
CA ARG A 763 30.00 4.91 7.26
C ARG A 763 30.39 5.76 6.06
N THR A 764 29.62 5.74 4.98
CA THR A 764 29.88 6.48 3.74
C THR A 764 28.87 7.61 3.56
N PRO A 765 29.22 8.69 2.83
CA PRO A 765 28.27 9.76 2.56
C PRO A 765 27.12 9.26 1.66
N LYS A 766 26.05 10.04 1.59
CA LYS A 766 24.98 9.84 0.60
C LYS A 766 25.56 10.01 -0.81
N LYS A 767 25.18 9.14 -1.75
CA LYS A 767 25.48 9.32 -3.19
C LYS A 767 24.69 10.54 -3.70
N ASP A 768 25.34 11.49 -4.35
CA ASP A 768 24.67 12.70 -4.87
C ASP A 768 24.25 12.51 -6.35
N ILE A 769 23.20 11.70 -6.60
CA ILE A 769 22.72 11.41 -7.97
C ILE A 769 22.29 12.68 -8.71
N ASP A 770 21.64 13.59 -7.99
CA ASP A 770 21.22 14.91 -8.46
C ASP A 770 22.42 15.69 -9.01
N TYR A 771 23.55 15.67 -8.31
CA TYR A 771 24.76 16.31 -8.79
C TYR A 771 25.36 15.57 -10.00
N ILE A 772 25.47 14.24 -9.93
CA ILE A 772 26.05 13.42 -10.99
C ILE A 772 25.32 13.67 -12.32
N MET A 773 23.99 13.71 -12.31
CA MET A 773 23.24 13.84 -13.57
C MET A 773 23.37 15.22 -14.22
N THR A 774 23.70 16.27 -13.47
CA THR A 774 24.01 17.58 -14.07
C THR A 774 25.29 17.57 -14.91
N THR A 775 26.16 16.55 -14.81
CA THR A 775 27.41 16.51 -15.60
C THR A 775 27.18 16.21 -17.08
N TYR A 776 26.02 15.66 -17.45
CA TYR A 776 25.65 15.44 -18.85
C TYR A 776 25.42 16.74 -19.61
N GLY A 777 25.02 17.82 -18.93
CA GLY A 777 24.78 19.13 -19.55
C GLY A 777 23.40 19.29 -20.21
N ASN A 778 22.78 18.20 -20.65
CA ASN A 778 21.50 18.17 -21.35
C ASN A 778 20.38 17.45 -20.57
N VAL A 779 20.56 17.21 -19.28
CA VAL A 779 19.55 16.61 -18.39
C VAL A 779 19.00 17.71 -17.49
N TYR A 780 17.69 17.93 -17.49
CA TYR A 780 17.06 18.79 -16.48
C TYR A 780 17.10 18.08 -15.13
N VAL A 781 17.57 18.75 -14.06
CA VAL A 781 17.65 18.15 -12.72
C VAL A 781 17.03 19.08 -11.68
N ALA A 782 16.14 18.56 -10.85
CA ALA A 782 15.59 19.31 -9.72
C ALA A 782 15.61 18.50 -8.43
N LYS A 783 16.04 19.14 -7.34
CA LYS A 783 15.94 18.62 -5.97
C LYS A 783 14.83 19.34 -5.24
N ILE A 784 13.80 18.59 -4.85
CA ILE A 784 12.54 19.14 -4.34
C ILE A 784 12.23 18.63 -2.94
N ALA A 785 11.53 19.45 -2.16
CA ALA A 785 10.97 19.10 -0.86
C ALA A 785 9.71 19.92 -0.62
N PHE A 786 8.53 19.34 -0.82
CA PHE A 786 7.28 20.11 -0.79
C PHE A 786 7.01 20.76 0.57
N GLY A 787 7.45 20.13 1.65
CA GLY A 787 7.25 20.66 3.00
C GLY A 787 8.08 21.92 3.23
N ALA A 788 9.24 22.03 2.59
CA ALA A 788 10.11 23.20 2.67
C ALA A 788 9.69 24.31 1.71
N ASN A 789 9.43 23.98 0.44
CA ASN A 789 9.03 24.96 -0.57
C ASN A 789 8.04 24.35 -1.57
N PRO A 790 6.72 24.41 -1.31
CA PRO A 790 5.71 23.82 -2.18
C PRO A 790 5.62 24.55 -3.54
N ALA A 791 5.91 25.85 -3.59
CA ALA A 791 5.92 26.61 -4.84
C ALA A 791 7.06 26.16 -5.77
N GLN A 792 8.25 25.92 -5.20
CA GLN A 792 9.37 25.35 -5.95
C GLN A 792 9.06 23.95 -6.47
N THR A 793 8.37 23.13 -5.69
CA THR A 793 7.96 21.77 -6.13
C THR A 793 7.04 21.83 -7.35
N VAL A 794 6.01 22.69 -7.34
CA VAL A 794 5.12 22.89 -8.49
C VAL A 794 5.90 23.39 -9.71
N LYS A 795 6.75 24.41 -9.51
CA LYS A 795 7.59 24.97 -10.58
C LYS A 795 8.52 23.93 -11.21
N ALA A 796 9.19 23.13 -10.38
CA ALA A 796 10.14 22.13 -10.83
C ALA A 796 9.47 21.01 -11.66
N MET A 797 8.26 20.57 -11.28
CA MET A 797 7.50 19.57 -12.05
C MET A 797 7.04 20.13 -13.40
N LEU A 798 6.60 21.39 -13.45
CA LEU A 798 6.19 22.04 -14.70
C LEU A 798 7.38 22.26 -15.64
N GLU A 799 8.53 22.72 -15.12
CA GLU A 799 9.74 22.88 -15.92
C GLU A 799 10.27 21.54 -16.44
N ALA A 800 10.26 20.49 -15.61
CA ALA A 800 10.67 19.15 -16.02
C ALA A 800 9.83 18.61 -17.18
N GLU A 801 8.49 18.78 -17.12
CA GLU A 801 7.58 18.29 -18.16
C GLU A 801 7.62 19.13 -19.44
N ALA A 802 7.90 20.43 -19.30
CA ALA A 802 8.06 21.34 -20.42
C ALA A 802 9.40 21.17 -21.15
N TYR A 803 10.44 20.69 -20.46
CA TYR A 803 11.74 20.43 -21.06
C TYR A 803 11.65 19.35 -22.15
N ASP A 804 12.17 19.66 -23.33
CA ASP A 804 12.19 18.71 -24.45
C ASP A 804 13.43 17.83 -24.41
N GLY A 805 13.47 16.96 -23.40
CA GLY A 805 14.60 16.09 -23.13
C GLY A 805 14.45 15.36 -21.80
N PRO A 806 15.52 14.72 -21.30
CA PRO A 806 15.47 13.92 -20.09
C PRO A 806 15.43 14.80 -18.84
N SER A 807 14.54 14.47 -17.91
CA SER A 807 14.32 15.20 -16.67
C SER A 807 14.46 14.27 -15.46
N LEU A 808 15.18 14.70 -14.42
CA LEU A 808 15.30 14.02 -13.14
C LEU A 808 14.82 14.91 -11.98
N LEU A 809 13.82 14.44 -11.24
CA LEU A 809 13.37 15.02 -9.98
C LEU A 809 13.75 14.09 -8.82
N VAL A 810 14.47 14.63 -7.84
CA VAL A 810 14.80 13.93 -6.59
C VAL A 810 14.00 14.57 -5.46
N ALA A 811 13.05 13.82 -4.90
CA ALA A 811 12.02 14.32 -4.01
C ALA A 811 12.19 13.79 -2.59
N TYR A 812 12.51 14.67 -1.63
CA TYR A 812 12.66 14.26 -0.23
C TYR A 812 11.32 13.75 0.31
N SER A 813 11.30 12.48 0.73
CA SER A 813 10.08 11.76 1.08
C SER A 813 10.21 11.21 2.50
N THR A 814 9.49 11.83 3.45
CA THR A 814 9.48 11.37 4.84
C THR A 814 8.85 9.98 4.97
N CYS A 815 9.40 9.16 5.86
CA CYS A 815 8.99 7.77 6.03
C CYS A 815 9.00 7.34 7.50
N ILE A 816 8.10 6.41 7.86
CA ILE A 816 8.07 5.77 9.19
C ILE A 816 9.42 5.15 9.59
N ALA A 817 10.25 4.74 8.61
CA ALA A 817 11.57 4.18 8.84
C ALA A 817 12.58 5.20 9.41
N GLN A 818 12.32 6.50 9.23
CA GLN A 818 13.10 7.57 9.88
C GLN A 818 12.80 7.63 11.39
N GLY A 819 11.63 7.12 11.79
CA GLY A 819 11.15 7.12 13.17
C GLY A 819 10.85 8.52 13.67
N ILE A 820 10.06 9.24 12.89
CA ILE A 820 9.52 10.56 13.20
C ILE A 820 8.02 10.47 13.50
N ASP A 821 7.46 11.52 14.09
CA ASP A 821 6.02 11.73 14.08
C ASP A 821 5.57 12.12 12.65
N MET A 822 4.91 11.19 11.97
CA MET A 822 4.47 11.37 10.58
C MET A 822 3.44 12.50 10.42
N SER A 823 2.74 12.89 11.49
CA SER A 823 1.86 14.06 11.44
C SER A 823 2.63 15.36 11.19
N ARG A 824 3.92 15.39 11.55
CA ARG A 824 4.83 16.54 11.43
C ARG A 824 5.87 16.38 10.31
N GLY A 825 5.67 15.44 9.38
CA GLY A 825 6.61 15.20 8.27
C GLY A 825 6.95 16.46 7.45
N VAL A 826 5.99 17.38 7.27
CA VAL A 826 6.21 18.69 6.61
C VAL A 826 7.29 19.52 7.32
N GLU A 827 7.28 19.54 8.64
CA GLU A 827 8.28 20.26 9.44
C GLU A 827 9.64 19.59 9.33
N GLU A 828 9.68 18.27 9.27
CA GLU A 828 10.92 17.52 9.08
C GLU A 828 11.58 17.83 7.74
N GLN A 829 10.80 17.95 6.66
CA GLN A 829 11.34 18.42 5.38
C GLN A 829 11.90 19.85 5.48
N LYS A 830 11.24 20.76 6.20
CA LYS A 830 11.75 22.12 6.44
C LYS A 830 13.09 22.09 7.15
N LYS A 831 13.23 21.26 8.19
CA LYS A 831 14.48 21.10 8.95
C LYS A 831 15.59 20.52 8.08
N ALA A 832 15.30 19.50 7.27
CA ALA A 832 16.26 18.90 6.36
C ALA A 832 16.84 19.93 5.36
N VAL A 833 16.00 20.84 4.84
CA VAL A 833 16.48 21.93 3.99
C VAL A 833 17.24 22.98 4.82
N ALA A 834 16.69 23.41 5.96
CA ALA A 834 17.27 24.45 6.80
C ALA A 834 18.64 24.08 7.39
N CYS A 835 18.97 22.79 7.53
CA CYS A 835 20.28 22.33 7.99
C CYS A 835 21.27 22.01 6.86
N GLY A 836 20.88 22.21 5.60
CA GLY A 836 21.73 21.89 4.45
C GLY A 836 21.85 20.39 4.13
N HIS A 837 21.12 19.51 4.83
CA HIS A 837 21.03 18.09 4.46
C HIS A 837 20.46 17.95 3.04
N TRP A 838 19.40 18.71 2.74
CA TRP A 838 18.66 18.65 1.49
C TRP A 838 18.56 20.02 0.80
N PRO A 839 19.62 20.57 0.20
CA PRO A 839 19.54 21.85 -0.50
C PRO A 839 18.61 21.75 -1.71
N LEU A 840 17.78 22.77 -1.94
CA LEU A 840 16.84 22.83 -3.06
C LEU A 840 17.47 23.60 -4.21
N PHE A 841 17.49 22.99 -5.40
CA PHE A 841 17.97 23.64 -6.61
C PHE A 841 17.31 23.03 -7.86
N ARG A 842 17.42 23.77 -8.97
CA ARG A 842 17.09 23.32 -10.32
C ARG A 842 18.27 23.58 -11.23
N TYR A 843 18.53 22.66 -12.14
CA TYR A 843 19.46 22.76 -13.25
C TYR A 843 18.64 22.65 -14.53
N ASN A 844 18.56 23.73 -15.30
CA ASN A 844 17.76 23.81 -16.51
C ASN A 844 18.65 24.05 -17.75
N PRO A 845 18.89 23.02 -18.58
CA PRO A 845 19.72 23.12 -19.79
C PRO A 845 19.24 24.18 -20.79
N THR A 846 17.94 24.48 -20.86
CA THR A 846 17.41 25.50 -21.78
C THR A 846 18.02 26.87 -21.54
N LEU A 847 18.35 27.19 -20.29
CA LEU A 847 18.97 28.46 -19.93
C LEU A 847 20.39 28.62 -20.51
N ILE A 848 21.09 27.51 -20.77
CA ILE A 848 22.43 27.53 -21.39
C ILE A 848 22.34 28.08 -22.81
N ALA A 849 21.33 27.65 -23.57
CA ALA A 849 21.08 28.16 -24.92
C ALA A 849 20.72 29.65 -24.93
N GLU A 850 20.18 30.17 -23.82
CA GLU A 850 19.90 31.59 -23.62
C GLU A 850 21.10 32.40 -23.07
N GLY A 851 22.26 31.77 -22.86
CA GLY A 851 23.43 32.40 -22.24
C GLY A 851 23.22 32.76 -20.76
N LYS A 852 22.32 32.04 -20.07
CA LYS A 852 21.98 32.25 -18.65
C LYS A 852 22.52 31.10 -17.80
N ASN A 853 22.67 31.37 -16.51
CA ASN A 853 23.05 30.36 -15.53
C ASN A 853 21.97 29.25 -15.46
N PRO A 854 22.31 27.98 -15.75
CA PRO A 854 21.35 26.89 -15.67
C PRO A 854 20.97 26.52 -14.24
N ILE A 855 21.76 26.91 -13.24
CA ILE A 855 21.52 26.57 -11.83
C ILE A 855 20.70 27.68 -11.17
N SER A 856 19.53 27.31 -10.63
CA SER A 856 18.78 28.13 -9.68
C SER A 856 18.85 27.51 -8.28
N ILE A 857 19.31 28.25 -7.29
CA ILE A 857 19.25 27.83 -5.87
C ILE A 857 17.93 28.34 -5.28
N ASP A 858 17.05 27.43 -4.84
CA ASP A 858 15.69 27.75 -4.42
C ASP A 858 15.47 27.63 -2.88
N CYS A 859 16.57 27.56 -2.13
CA CYS A 859 16.56 27.60 -0.66
C CYS A 859 17.52 28.68 -0.13
N LYS A 860 17.34 29.05 1.14
CA LYS A 860 18.23 29.97 1.85
C LYS A 860 19.53 29.25 2.27
N GLU A 861 20.52 30.02 2.72
CA GLU A 861 21.69 29.46 3.39
C GLU A 861 21.27 28.60 4.60
N PRO A 862 21.95 27.47 4.86
CA PRO A 862 21.70 26.65 6.04
C PRO A 862 21.77 27.48 7.32
N SER A 863 20.70 27.42 8.10
CA SER A 863 20.51 28.21 9.33
C SER A 863 20.26 27.34 10.57
N LEU A 864 20.09 26.04 10.39
CA LEU A 864 19.80 25.08 11.47
C LEU A 864 21.01 24.15 11.67
N PRO A 865 21.47 23.89 12.90
CA PRO A 865 22.50 22.89 13.14
C PRO A 865 22.04 21.49 12.67
N TYR A 866 22.89 20.77 11.93
CA TYR A 866 22.57 19.42 11.42
C TYR A 866 22.17 18.46 12.56
N ARG A 867 22.82 18.59 13.72
CA ARG A 867 22.50 17.81 14.92
C ARG A 867 21.04 17.93 15.35
N GLU A 868 20.44 19.12 15.24
CA GLU A 868 19.05 19.31 15.68
C GLU A 868 18.08 18.52 14.80
N TYR A 869 18.31 18.54 13.48
CA TYR A 869 17.59 17.69 12.52
C TYR A 869 17.81 16.19 12.83
N ALA A 870 19.07 15.74 12.89
CA ALA A 870 19.38 14.34 13.11
C ALA A 870 18.79 13.79 14.42
N MET A 871 18.84 14.56 15.51
CA MET A 871 18.27 14.14 16.80
C MET A 871 16.74 14.15 16.83
N GLY A 872 16.08 14.77 15.85
CA GLY A 872 14.65 14.63 15.63
C GLY A 872 14.23 13.22 15.21
N GLU A 873 15.14 12.43 14.65
CA GLU A 873 14.84 11.13 14.04
C GLU A 873 15.41 9.95 14.86
N ILE A 874 14.62 8.89 15.05
CA ILE A 874 15.09 7.69 15.78
C ILE A 874 16.25 7.01 15.06
N ARG A 875 16.31 7.06 13.72
CA ARG A 875 17.38 6.42 12.94
C ARG A 875 18.78 6.93 13.26
N PHE A 876 18.93 8.15 13.80
CA PHE A 876 20.21 8.65 14.31
C PHE A 876 20.33 8.50 15.83
N ARG A 877 19.26 8.81 16.58
CA ARG A 877 19.26 8.69 18.06
C ARG A 877 19.58 7.28 18.56
N ARG A 878 19.17 6.25 17.81
CA ARG A 878 19.50 4.86 18.17
C ARG A 878 21.00 4.64 18.30
N LEU A 879 21.79 5.22 17.39
CA LEU A 879 23.24 5.09 17.42
C LEU A 879 23.85 5.78 18.64
N MET A 880 23.34 6.97 19.00
CA MET A 880 23.75 7.69 20.20
C MET A 880 23.59 6.85 21.48
N ILE A 881 22.58 5.97 21.53
CA ILE A 881 22.33 5.09 22.67
C ILE A 881 23.25 3.86 22.63
N THR A 882 23.37 3.22 21.47
CA THR A 882 24.09 1.94 21.36
C THR A 882 25.61 2.08 21.24
N ASN A 883 26.09 3.19 20.67
CA ASN A 883 27.51 3.48 20.49
C ASN A 883 27.74 5.00 20.39
N PRO A 884 27.76 5.72 21.54
CA PRO A 884 27.85 7.18 21.57
C PRO A 884 29.08 7.74 20.87
N GLU A 885 30.26 7.12 21.05
CA GLU A 885 31.52 7.58 20.46
C GLU A 885 31.47 7.54 18.92
N ALA A 886 31.03 6.42 18.36
CA ALA A 886 30.88 6.30 16.91
C ALA A 886 29.82 7.26 16.37
N ALA A 887 28.75 7.49 17.14
CA ALA A 887 27.68 8.40 16.77
C ALA A 887 28.18 9.84 16.65
N GLU A 888 28.94 10.34 17.63
CA GLU A 888 29.51 11.69 17.60
C GLU A 888 30.45 11.89 16.41
N VAL A 889 31.33 10.92 16.14
CA VAL A 889 32.24 10.97 14.99
C VAL A 889 31.47 10.99 13.67
N LEU A 890 30.45 10.15 13.53
CA LEU A 890 29.66 10.08 12.30
C LEU A 890 28.77 11.30 12.10
N LEU A 891 28.22 11.86 13.18
CA LEU A 891 27.39 13.05 13.13
C LEU A 891 28.19 14.28 12.69
N LYS A 892 29.39 14.47 13.25
CA LYS A 892 30.30 15.53 12.82
C LYS A 892 30.65 15.41 11.32
N LYS A 893 30.96 14.21 10.86
CA LYS A 893 31.21 13.95 9.42
C LYS A 893 29.97 14.19 8.56
N ALA A 894 28.76 13.89 9.06
CA ALA A 894 27.52 14.15 8.32
C ALA A 894 27.24 15.66 8.20
N GLU A 895 27.56 16.44 9.24
CA GLU A 895 27.50 17.90 9.20
C GLU A 895 28.54 18.48 8.22
N GLU A 896 29.75 17.93 8.18
CA GLU A 896 30.77 18.26 7.17
C GLU A 896 30.28 17.90 5.75
N ASP A 897 29.66 16.74 5.55
CA ASP A 897 29.08 16.34 4.26
C ASP A 897 28.01 17.36 3.79
N ALA A 898 27.11 17.78 4.69
CA ALA A 898 26.06 18.78 4.39
C ALA A 898 26.66 20.16 4.03
N LYS A 899 27.65 20.62 4.80
CA LYS A 899 28.38 21.87 4.51
C LYS A 899 29.10 21.81 3.17
N ASN A 900 29.79 20.71 2.88
CA ASN A 900 30.52 20.54 1.62
C ASN A 900 29.57 20.52 0.41
N ARG A 901 28.41 19.88 0.54
CA ARG A 901 27.37 19.88 -0.50
C ARG A 901 26.87 21.31 -0.79
N TRP A 902 26.57 22.08 0.26
CA TRP A 902 26.13 23.46 0.12
C TRP A 902 27.17 24.36 -0.57
N GLU A 903 28.43 24.29 -0.11
CA GLU A 903 29.51 25.10 -0.68
C GLU A 903 29.85 24.69 -2.12
N SER A 904 29.75 23.39 -2.46
CA SER A 904 29.88 22.91 -3.84
C SER A 904 28.81 23.50 -4.75
N LEU A 905 27.54 23.49 -4.32
CA LEU A 905 26.42 24.06 -5.07
C LEU A 905 26.62 25.57 -5.32
N LYS A 906 27.00 26.32 -4.28
CA LYS A 906 27.32 27.76 -4.39
C LYS A 906 28.44 28.03 -5.39
N LYS A 907 29.54 27.29 -5.31
CA LYS A 907 30.68 27.45 -6.22
C LYS A 907 30.26 27.20 -7.68
N ARG A 908 29.47 26.16 -7.94
CA ARG A 908 28.99 25.87 -9.30
C ARG A 908 28.03 26.94 -9.81
N HIS A 909 27.12 27.42 -8.97
CA HIS A 909 26.26 28.54 -9.33
C HIS A 909 27.11 29.76 -9.72
N ALA A 910 28.10 30.14 -8.90
CA ALA A 910 28.98 31.28 -9.18
C ALA A 910 29.85 31.10 -10.44
N MET A 911 30.30 29.87 -10.75
CA MET A 911 31.08 29.60 -11.97
C MET A 911 30.33 29.96 -13.25
N TRP A 912 29.00 29.81 -13.27
CA TRP A 912 28.14 30.17 -14.39
C TRP A 912 27.75 31.65 -14.44
N GLU A 913 28.03 32.44 -13.39
CA GLU A 913 27.86 33.90 -13.44
C GLU A 913 29.08 34.61 -14.05
N ILE A 914 30.22 33.91 -14.13
CA ILE A 914 31.50 34.43 -14.63
C ILE A 914 31.72 34.04 -16.11
N GLN A 915 31.01 33.02 -16.60
CA GLN A 915 30.96 32.61 -18.01
C GLN A 915 29.85 33.36 -18.74
#